data_AF-A0AA39F891-F1
#
_entry.id   AF-A0AA39F891-F1
#
_cell.length_a   1.000
_cell.length_b   1.000
_cell.length_c   1.000
_cell.angle_alpha   90.00
_cell.angle_beta   90.00
_cell.angle_gamma   90.00
#
_symmetry.space_group_name_H-M   'P 1'
#
loop_
_entity.id
_entity.type
_entity.pdbx_description
1 polymer ?
#
loop_
_entity_poly.entity_id
_entity_poly.type
_entity_poly.pdbx_seq_one_letter_code
_entity_poly.pdbx_strand_id
1 'polypeptide(L)'
;MMTIFRIFGVAPFYIDICEIKKKLTIKFRYSSAGTIYNIVLLLIPIIAYCSVLTKVTQNDSIKIDELDTKLLIIIICCAHLCFTIMLIMFGFKQKSMVKIANQLTDSNITINTQLHHFHKRSKNRKYIGPFIVFIFILLYIILYGISWITLQFDFLFHILLIAPRFAFGLFLIQYSLVLIFLEDRFYHVNESLMLLMNPDLTEVYNILDSVVDTKRNYAVVRDVRVIRKVQQVLFDISYELSDVYGWPALLTIPYSCLKLIYNTYRFTSMLISSVSSTTVTPALITFHASQIVQDMFPLIILTCCGTRIIEEAKRTGNIVHNVMASYPIYKTLINYELKQFSIEVIERKISFTACGIFAIDNGLFQSNLITCLRIIDKDVAKQFASMIVNDLVKKTSFILEINPGNGYLTDELLESKVPHIHSYEKEPKYTESLMLLNEKYPDRLSIRPYNLLTLPMIEYKDRVAKSKIMDDIFQGALKNSWNDEPSIHIIGAVSSMNFFYYLKYSIISQYLSNYGRISLYLAILPSMSMIFDESAEKIIHHKPNTMFLRTLFDYKMLGSLPRHAFSPEPPDRIDKKRNRKYYTEDTEKMNVVKLIPKSDFFNDHFTRRDAEMFYHFLSIHLRRADIRIIPTFEKWIPDCGPRLIKLNFNIFTEFSELSATELLNLFKIFRSWPEYKTSVFLDIVEDLTTRRLT
;
A
#
# COMPACT_ATOMS: atom_id res chain seq x y z
N MET A 1 26.52 20.97 9.37
CA MET A 1 25.32 20.09 9.41
C MET A 1 24.88 19.76 10.82
N MET A 2 25.64 19.00 11.62
CA MET A 2 25.17 18.57 12.96
C MET A 2 24.88 19.72 13.94
N THR A 3 25.63 20.83 13.86
CA THR A 3 25.34 22.04 14.66
C THR A 3 23.93 22.60 14.41
N ILE A 4 23.44 22.52 13.17
CA ILE A 4 22.09 23.01 12.81
C ILE A 4 21.03 22.13 13.46
N PHE A 5 21.17 20.81 13.40
CA PHE A 5 20.24 19.89 14.07
C PHE A 5 20.25 20.03 15.59
N ARG A 6 21.37 20.42 16.19
CA ARG A 6 21.48 20.72 17.64
C ARG A 6 20.70 21.97 18.02
N ILE A 7 20.80 23.05 17.25
CA ILE A 7 20.09 24.31 17.50
C ILE A 7 18.57 24.12 17.51
N PHE A 8 18.04 23.23 16.65
CA PHE A 8 16.60 22.97 16.60
C PHE A 8 16.14 21.79 17.46
N GLY A 9 17.02 21.27 18.32
CA GLY A 9 16.68 20.22 19.30
C GLY A 9 16.44 18.82 18.72
N VAL A 10 16.68 18.61 17.42
CA VAL A 10 16.49 17.33 16.71
C VAL A 10 17.71 16.39 16.89
N ALA A 11 18.84 16.92 17.35
CA ALA A 11 20.03 16.12 17.69
C ALA A 11 20.58 16.50 19.06
N PRO A 12 19.90 16.20 20.18
CA PRO A 12 20.30 16.67 21.51
C PRO A 12 21.57 15.99 22.08
N PHE A 13 22.43 15.38 21.27
CA PHE A 13 23.66 14.70 21.69
C PHE A 13 24.91 15.42 21.19
N TYR A 14 26.09 15.04 21.68
CA TYR A 14 27.36 15.63 21.24
C TYR A 14 28.29 14.58 20.62
N ILE A 15 29.22 15.07 19.80
CA ILE A 15 30.19 14.27 19.07
C ILE A 15 31.55 14.42 19.76
N ASP A 16 32.19 13.29 20.00
CA ASP A 16 33.54 13.17 20.50
C ASP A 16 34.43 12.56 19.40
N ILE A 17 35.62 13.10 19.22
CA ILE A 17 36.58 12.62 18.21
C ILE A 17 37.66 11.85 18.97
N CYS A 18 37.63 10.52 18.85
CA CYS A 18 38.59 9.65 19.50
C CYS A 18 39.60 9.13 18.49
N GLU A 19 40.89 9.11 18.85
CA GLU A 19 41.92 8.49 18.02
C GLU A 19 42.11 7.02 18.41
N ILE A 20 41.89 6.10 17.46
CA ILE A 20 42.11 4.66 17.65
C ILE A 20 43.07 4.18 16.56
N LYS A 21 44.24 3.64 16.96
CA LYS A 21 45.28 3.10 16.06
C LYS A 21 45.67 4.08 14.92
N LYS A 22 45.96 5.35 15.25
CA LYS A 22 46.32 6.43 14.31
C LYS A 22 45.25 6.78 13.25
N LYS A 23 43.98 6.40 13.48
CA LYS A 23 42.82 6.85 12.68
C LYS A 23 41.83 7.58 13.59
N LEU A 24 41.39 8.75 13.14
CA LEU A 24 40.34 9.53 13.80
C LEU A 24 39.00 8.79 13.65
N THR A 25 38.34 8.52 14.77
CA THR A 25 37.02 7.88 14.84
C THR A 25 36.03 8.81 15.55
N ILE A 26 34.78 8.77 15.09
CA ILE A 26 33.71 9.61 15.63
C ILE A 26 32.90 8.77 16.62
N LYS A 27 32.70 9.27 17.85
CA LYS A 27 31.82 8.66 18.84
C LYS A 27 30.74 9.64 19.26
N PHE A 28 29.52 9.15 19.40
CA PHE A 28 28.38 9.91 19.88
C PHE A 28 28.19 9.66 21.38
N ARG A 29 27.90 10.71 22.14
CA ARG A 29 27.68 10.62 23.59
C ARG A 29 26.41 11.33 24.02
N TYR A 30 25.79 10.79 25.06
CA TYR A 30 24.66 11.40 25.75
C TYR A 30 25.06 12.77 26.31
N SER A 31 24.18 13.77 26.17
CA SER A 31 24.39 15.13 26.64
C SER A 31 23.24 15.56 27.54
N SER A 32 23.49 15.68 28.85
CA SER A 32 22.53 16.27 29.79
C SER A 32 22.25 17.74 29.44
N ALA A 33 23.28 18.49 29.03
CA ALA A 33 23.13 19.86 28.55
C ALA A 33 22.23 19.97 27.31
N GLY A 34 22.28 18.99 26.39
CA GLY A 34 21.38 18.93 25.24
C GLY A 34 19.93 18.67 25.63
N THR A 35 19.68 17.82 26.64
CA THR A 35 18.33 17.63 27.20
C THR A 35 17.82 18.90 27.86
N ILE A 36 18.66 19.57 28.66
CA ILE A 36 18.33 20.85 29.31
C ILE A 36 18.03 21.92 28.25
N TYR A 37 18.81 21.97 27.17
CA TYR A 37 18.57 22.86 26.05
C TYR A 37 17.21 22.60 25.39
N ASN A 38 16.85 21.34 25.14
CA ASN A 38 15.52 21.00 24.60
C ASN A 38 14.39 21.42 25.55
N ILE A 39 14.60 21.32 26.88
CA ILE A 39 13.63 21.80 27.89
C ILE A 39 13.48 23.33 27.80
N VAL A 40 14.58 24.06 27.66
CA VAL A 40 14.54 25.52 27.46
C VAL A 40 13.86 25.88 26.13
N LEU A 41 14.08 25.08 25.08
CA LEU A 41 13.46 25.26 23.77
C LEU A 41 11.93 25.08 23.81
N LEU A 42 11.37 24.38 24.81
CA LEU A 42 9.92 24.29 25.03
C LEU A 42 9.28 25.63 25.38
N LEU A 43 10.04 26.60 25.88
CA LEU A 43 9.51 27.94 26.16
C LEU A 43 9.07 28.66 24.88
N ILE A 44 9.73 28.39 23.74
CA ILE A 44 9.42 29.02 22.44
C ILE A 44 7.99 28.72 21.97
N PRO A 45 7.54 27.46 21.83
CA PRO A 45 6.17 27.16 21.43
C PRO A 45 5.14 27.61 22.47
N ILE A 46 5.47 27.63 23.76
CA ILE A 46 4.55 28.10 24.81
C ILE A 46 4.33 29.62 24.69
N ILE A 47 5.41 30.40 24.53
CA ILE A 47 5.34 31.84 24.32
C ILE A 47 4.62 32.15 22.99
N ALA A 48 4.93 31.40 21.93
CA ALA A 48 4.25 31.51 20.64
C ALA A 48 2.74 31.28 20.78
N TYR A 49 2.34 30.21 21.46
CA TYR A 49 0.93 29.88 21.68
C TYR A 49 0.19 31.00 22.42
N CYS A 50 0.76 31.53 23.51
CA CYS A 50 0.19 32.65 24.23
C CYS A 50 0.08 33.92 23.37
N SER A 51 1.10 34.22 22.54
CA SER A 51 1.12 35.40 21.66
C SER A 51 0.15 35.32 20.48
N VAL A 52 -0.08 34.11 19.94
CA VAL A 52 -1.05 33.87 18.87
C VAL A 52 -2.45 34.01 19.44
N LEU A 53 -2.71 33.44 20.62
CA LEU A 53 -4.01 33.53 21.28
C LEU A 53 -4.39 34.98 21.59
N THR A 54 -3.46 35.80 22.11
CA THR A 54 -3.73 37.22 22.41
C THR A 54 -4.01 38.05 21.15
N LYS A 55 -3.22 37.89 20.08
CA LYS A 55 -3.45 38.59 18.80
C LYS A 55 -4.77 38.16 18.14
N VAL A 56 -5.17 36.90 18.27
CA VAL A 56 -6.47 36.40 17.76
C VAL A 56 -7.64 36.99 18.56
N THR A 57 -7.52 37.11 19.88
CA THR A 57 -8.59 37.67 20.73
C THR A 57 -8.73 39.19 20.64
N GLN A 58 -7.73 39.90 20.11
CA GLN A 58 -7.70 41.37 20.05
C GLN A 58 -8.01 41.95 18.67
N ASN A 59 -7.97 41.15 17.60
CA ASN A 59 -8.20 41.63 16.22
C ASN A 59 -9.61 41.28 15.73
N ASP A 60 -10.58 42.14 16.04
CA ASP A 60 -11.93 42.14 15.43
C ASP A 60 -11.94 42.60 13.95
N SER A 61 -10.76 42.89 13.38
CA SER A 61 -10.62 43.64 12.11
C SER A 61 -10.32 42.77 10.87
N ILE A 62 -10.09 41.46 11.01
CA ILE A 62 -9.82 40.59 9.85
C ILE A 62 -11.14 40.04 9.30
N LYS A 63 -11.75 40.77 8.36
CA LYS A 63 -12.84 40.30 7.48
C LYS A 63 -12.31 39.27 6.47
N ILE A 64 -11.94 38.09 6.95
CA ILE A 64 -11.81 36.86 6.16
C ILE A 64 -12.94 35.94 6.64
N ASP A 65 -13.51 35.12 5.74
CA ASP A 65 -14.55 34.14 6.10
C ASP A 65 -14.24 33.47 7.45
N GLU A 66 -15.20 33.52 8.37
CA GLU A 66 -15.05 33.12 9.77
C GLU A 66 -14.46 31.69 9.91
N LEU A 67 -14.73 30.84 8.91
CA LEU A 67 -14.23 29.47 8.82
C LEU A 67 -12.72 29.37 8.51
N ASP A 68 -12.21 30.19 7.59
CA ASP A 68 -10.81 30.14 7.14
C ASP A 68 -9.86 30.58 8.26
N THR A 69 -10.25 31.60 9.01
CA THR A 69 -9.50 32.08 10.18
C THR A 69 -9.47 31.02 11.28
N LYS A 70 -10.62 30.37 11.56
CA LYS A 70 -10.70 29.27 12.54
C LYS A 70 -9.83 28.08 12.13
N LEU A 71 -9.84 27.69 10.86
CA LEU A 71 -9.02 26.58 10.35
C LEU A 71 -7.52 26.89 10.46
N LEU A 72 -7.10 28.12 10.13
CA LEU A 72 -5.71 28.54 10.25
C LEU A 72 -5.22 28.51 11.71
N ILE A 73 -6.04 28.97 12.65
CA ILE A 73 -5.72 28.94 14.09
C ILE A 73 -5.54 27.50 14.57
N ILE A 74 -6.46 26.60 14.21
CA ILE A 74 -6.37 25.17 14.56
C ILE A 74 -5.06 24.57 14.04
N ILE A 75 -4.70 24.85 12.77
CA ILE A 75 -3.44 24.36 12.19
C ILE A 75 -2.22 24.88 12.96
N ILE A 76 -2.20 26.15 13.37
CA ILE A 76 -1.10 26.75 14.13
C ILE A 76 -0.99 26.13 15.53
N CYS A 77 -2.11 26.00 16.24
CA CYS A 77 -2.15 25.37 17.57
C CYS A 77 -1.67 23.91 17.50
N CYS A 78 -2.15 23.14 16.51
CA CYS A 78 -1.69 21.78 16.25
C CYS A 78 -0.18 21.73 15.96
N ALA A 79 0.36 22.67 15.18
CA ALA A 79 1.79 22.73 14.87
C ALA A 79 2.64 22.88 16.13
N HIS A 80 2.28 23.80 17.02
CA HIS A 80 2.99 24.03 18.27
C HIS A 80 2.86 22.86 19.24
N LEU A 81 1.68 22.25 19.35
CA LEU A 81 1.47 21.05 20.15
C LEU A 81 2.35 19.89 19.64
N CYS A 82 2.30 19.57 18.36
CA CYS A 82 3.14 18.53 17.76
C CYS A 82 4.63 18.82 17.94
N PHE A 83 5.05 20.09 17.83
CA PHE A 83 6.44 20.49 18.03
C PHE A 83 6.90 20.29 19.49
N THR A 84 6.07 20.61 20.48
CA THR A 84 6.38 20.34 21.89
C THR A 84 6.53 18.84 22.16
N ILE A 85 5.61 18.02 21.66
CA ILE A 85 5.65 16.57 21.83
C ILE A 85 6.91 16.01 21.15
N MET A 86 7.24 16.48 19.94
CA MET A 86 8.44 16.07 19.22
C MET A 86 9.72 16.36 20.03
N LEU A 87 9.88 17.56 20.58
CA LEU A 87 11.05 17.92 21.40
C LEU A 87 11.19 17.06 22.65
N ILE A 88 10.07 16.77 23.33
CA ILE A 88 10.03 15.89 24.51
C ILE A 88 10.48 14.47 24.11
N MET A 89 9.98 13.95 23.00
CA MET A 89 10.35 12.63 22.47
C MET A 89 11.85 12.54 22.13
N PHE A 90 12.42 13.57 21.50
CA PHE A 90 13.86 13.64 21.22
C PHE A 90 14.70 13.67 22.49
N GLY A 91 14.20 14.29 23.56
CA GLY A 91 14.82 14.24 24.89
C GLY A 91 14.84 12.82 25.46
N PHE A 92 13.70 12.12 25.48
CA PHE A 92 13.61 10.76 26.04
C PHE A 92 14.37 9.71 25.22
N LYS A 93 14.33 9.78 23.89
CA LYS A 93 14.95 8.79 23.00
C LYS A 93 16.43 9.09 22.69
N GLN A 94 17.03 10.11 23.32
CA GLN A 94 18.42 10.52 23.10
C GLN A 94 19.43 9.38 23.27
N LYS A 95 19.27 8.53 24.29
CA LYS A 95 20.16 7.37 24.52
C LYS A 95 20.09 6.36 23.37
N SER A 96 18.89 6.08 22.85
CA SER A 96 18.70 5.20 21.70
C SER A 96 19.31 5.78 20.42
N MET A 97 19.16 7.08 20.18
CA MET A 97 19.81 7.74 19.03
C MET A 97 21.34 7.65 19.10
N VAL A 98 21.93 7.87 20.27
CA VAL A 98 23.39 7.73 20.47
C VAL A 98 23.84 6.29 20.21
N LYS A 99 23.08 5.31 20.70
CA LYS A 99 23.35 3.89 20.45
C LYS A 99 23.35 3.57 18.96
N ILE A 100 22.31 3.98 18.24
CA ILE A 100 22.17 3.78 16.78
C ILE A 100 23.34 4.42 16.02
N ALA A 101 23.69 5.67 16.33
CA ALA A 101 24.76 6.39 15.66
C ALA A 101 26.14 5.74 15.88
N ASN A 102 26.39 5.23 17.09
CA ASN A 102 27.61 4.49 17.40
C ASN A 102 27.64 3.12 16.69
N GLN A 103 26.54 2.36 16.69
CA GLN A 103 26.46 1.07 15.99
C GLN A 103 26.67 1.23 14.47
N LEU A 104 26.13 2.28 13.85
CA LEU A 104 26.39 2.62 12.44
C LEU A 104 27.88 2.92 12.17
N THR A 105 28.53 3.60 13.10
CA THR A 105 29.95 3.95 13.00
C THR A 105 30.84 2.72 13.20
N ASP A 106 30.53 1.88 14.19
CA ASP A 106 31.25 0.64 14.47
C ASP A 106 31.09 -0.39 13.34
N SER A 107 29.89 -0.47 12.74
CA SER A 107 29.64 -1.29 11.54
C SER A 107 30.51 -0.82 10.38
N ASN A 108 30.62 0.50 10.17
CA ASN A 108 31.49 1.07 9.15
C ASN A 108 32.98 0.78 9.41
N ILE A 109 33.43 0.84 10.67
CA ILE A 109 34.81 0.48 11.03
C ILE A 109 35.05 -1.00 10.75
N THR A 110 34.09 -1.86 11.08
CA THR A 110 34.18 -3.31 10.85
C THR A 110 34.31 -3.63 9.36
N ILE A 111 33.44 -3.05 8.51
CA ILE A 111 33.54 -3.19 7.04
C ILE A 111 34.91 -2.70 6.54
N ASN A 112 35.34 -1.50 6.95
CA ASN A 112 36.58 -0.90 6.43
C ASN A 112 37.87 -1.57 6.94
N THR A 113 37.84 -2.27 8.07
CA THR A 113 39.02 -2.93 8.64
C THR A 113 39.11 -4.40 8.24
N GLN A 114 37.99 -5.11 8.24
CA GLN A 114 37.95 -6.55 8.00
C GLN A 114 37.69 -6.90 6.53
N LEU A 115 37.04 -6.02 5.75
CA LEU A 115 36.74 -6.20 4.32
C LEU A 115 37.48 -5.20 3.42
N HIS A 116 38.63 -4.69 3.87
CA HIS A 116 39.38 -3.63 3.18
C HIS A 116 39.79 -3.97 1.74
N HIS A 117 39.97 -5.26 1.41
CA HIS A 117 40.30 -5.74 0.07
C HIS A 117 39.18 -5.55 -0.96
N PHE A 118 37.92 -5.42 -0.52
CA PHE A 118 36.76 -5.23 -1.38
C PHE A 118 36.46 -3.75 -1.69
N HIS A 119 37.28 -2.82 -1.18
CA HIS A 119 36.90 -1.42 -1.13
C HIS A 119 37.35 -0.61 -2.36
N LYS A 120 36.48 -0.50 -3.37
CA LYS A 120 36.56 0.60 -4.36
C LYS A 120 35.74 1.77 -3.83
N ARG A 121 36.44 2.77 -3.28
CA ARG A 121 35.83 3.93 -2.59
C ARG A 121 34.92 4.70 -3.56
N SER A 122 33.60 4.59 -3.42
CA SER A 122 32.65 5.46 -4.14
C SER A 122 32.86 6.90 -3.67
N LYS A 123 33.61 7.69 -4.44
CA LYS A 123 33.98 9.06 -4.09
C LYS A 123 32.79 10.03 -4.14
N ASN A 124 31.71 9.68 -4.85
CA ASN A 124 30.63 10.63 -5.17
C ASN A 124 29.47 10.64 -4.17
N ARG A 125 29.17 9.53 -3.46
CA ARG A 125 28.01 9.46 -2.54
C ARG A 125 28.16 10.30 -1.26
N LYS A 126 29.38 10.69 -0.89
CA LYS A 126 29.64 11.48 0.33
C LYS A 126 29.07 12.90 0.31
N TYR A 127 28.85 13.45 -0.88
CA TYR A 127 28.38 14.83 -1.05
C TYR A 127 26.86 14.97 -1.13
N ILE A 128 26.14 13.86 -1.34
CA ILE A 128 24.67 13.87 -1.52
C ILE A 128 23.97 14.41 -0.28
N GLY A 129 24.32 13.91 0.91
CA GLY A 129 23.70 14.36 2.17
C GLY A 129 23.89 15.85 2.45
N PRO A 130 25.14 16.37 2.46
CA PRO A 130 25.39 17.80 2.61
C PRO A 130 24.71 18.67 1.56
N PHE A 131 24.62 18.19 0.31
CA PHE A 131 23.96 18.90 -0.79
C PHE A 131 22.44 18.99 -0.57
N ILE A 132 21.78 17.93 -0.11
CA ILE A 132 20.36 17.95 0.26
C ILE A 132 20.10 18.97 1.37
N VAL A 133 20.94 19.00 2.40
CA VAL A 133 20.82 19.97 3.51
C VAL A 133 21.03 21.40 3.01
N PHE A 134 22.01 21.61 2.13
CA PHE A 134 22.26 22.91 1.51
C PHE A 134 21.05 23.40 0.70
N ILE A 135 20.49 22.56 -0.16
CA ILE A 135 19.27 22.88 -0.92
C ILE A 135 18.11 23.19 0.03
N PHE A 136 17.92 22.38 1.07
CA PHE A 136 16.85 22.61 2.05
C PHE A 136 16.97 23.98 2.72
N ILE A 137 18.18 24.35 3.19
CA ILE A 137 18.43 25.64 3.84
C ILE A 137 18.25 26.79 2.85
N LEU A 138 18.81 26.65 1.64
CA LEU A 138 18.70 27.67 0.59
C LEU A 138 17.24 27.92 0.22
N LEU A 139 16.46 26.85 0.00
CA LEU A 139 15.03 26.91 -0.24
C LEU A 139 14.34 27.63 0.92
N TYR A 140 14.64 27.26 2.17
CA TYR A 140 13.99 27.86 3.33
C TYR A 140 14.29 29.37 3.46
N ILE A 141 15.51 29.81 3.17
CA ILE A 141 15.90 31.23 3.21
C ILE A 141 15.16 32.03 2.13
N ILE A 142 15.17 31.54 0.89
CA ILE A 142 14.51 32.21 -0.25
C ILE A 142 13.01 32.35 0.03
N LEU A 143 12.37 31.27 0.49
CA LEU A 143 10.93 31.25 0.73
C LEU A 143 10.52 32.00 2.00
N TYR A 144 11.41 32.08 3.00
CA TYR A 144 11.24 32.97 4.14
C TYR A 144 11.23 34.44 3.69
N GLY A 145 12.14 34.84 2.80
CA GLY A 145 12.17 36.19 2.24
C GLY A 145 10.86 36.57 1.54
N ILE A 146 10.29 35.63 0.76
CA ILE A 146 8.97 35.82 0.13
C ILE A 146 7.89 36.00 1.21
N SER A 147 7.88 35.14 2.23
CA SER A 147 6.90 35.21 3.33
C SER A 147 6.98 36.51 4.13
N TRP A 148 8.19 37.04 4.33
CA TRP A 148 8.43 38.28 5.05
C TRP A 148 7.87 39.49 4.31
N ILE A 149 8.17 39.58 3.00
CA ILE A 149 7.70 40.65 2.12
C ILE A 149 6.17 40.66 2.01
N THR A 150 5.55 39.48 1.95
CA THR A 150 4.10 39.37 1.73
C THR A 150 3.25 39.59 2.97
N LEU A 151 3.69 39.10 4.14
CA LEU A 151 2.86 39.11 5.36
C LEU A 151 3.08 40.33 6.25
N GLN A 152 4.20 41.07 6.08
CA GLN A 152 4.52 42.30 6.82
C GLN A 152 4.36 42.19 8.36
N PHE A 153 4.53 41.00 8.92
CA PHE A 153 4.45 40.78 10.37
C PHE A 153 5.72 41.23 11.09
N ASP A 154 5.58 41.53 12.40
CA ASP A 154 6.73 41.75 13.28
C ASP A 154 7.72 40.58 13.23
N PHE A 155 9.02 40.89 13.29
CA PHE A 155 10.10 39.92 13.15
C PHE A 155 9.98 38.74 14.10
N LEU A 156 9.75 39.04 15.38
CA LEU A 156 9.62 38.02 16.42
C LEU A 156 8.36 37.16 16.20
N PHE A 157 7.24 37.77 15.82
CA PHE A 157 5.99 37.03 15.59
C PHE A 157 6.10 36.09 14.38
N HIS A 158 6.76 36.55 13.33
CA HIS A 158 6.98 35.77 12.11
C HIS A 158 7.88 34.55 12.35
N ILE A 159 8.96 34.72 13.13
CA ILE A 159 9.84 33.61 13.52
C ILE A 159 9.07 32.55 14.34
N LEU A 160 8.26 32.99 15.30
CA LEU A 160 7.49 32.07 16.15
C LEU A 160 6.51 31.23 15.33
N LEU A 161 5.88 31.81 14.30
CA LEU A 161 4.95 31.12 13.40
C LEU A 161 5.64 30.07 12.50
N ILE A 162 6.85 30.36 12.05
CA ILE A 162 7.58 29.53 11.07
C ILE A 162 8.42 28.44 11.75
N ALA A 163 8.83 28.63 13.00
CA ALA A 163 9.75 27.74 13.71
C ALA A 163 9.29 26.26 13.79
N PRO A 164 8.03 25.92 14.15
CA PRO A 164 7.59 24.51 14.20
C PRO A 164 7.75 23.81 12.85
N ARG A 165 7.37 24.52 11.77
CA ARG A 165 7.45 23.98 10.41
C ARG A 165 8.88 23.79 9.94
N PHE A 166 9.77 24.72 10.29
CA PHE A 166 11.20 24.54 9.98
C PHE A 166 11.76 23.32 10.70
N ALA A 167 11.41 23.16 11.98
CA ALA A 167 11.85 22.03 12.77
C ALA A 167 11.33 20.69 12.23
N PHE A 168 10.07 20.63 11.77
CA PHE A 168 9.51 19.47 11.09
C PHE A 168 10.25 19.14 9.78
N GLY A 169 10.50 20.14 8.93
CA GLY A 169 11.30 19.94 7.72
C GLY A 169 12.72 19.45 8.03
N LEU A 170 13.38 20.04 9.03
CA LEU A 170 14.69 19.61 9.51
C LEU A 170 14.67 18.17 10.03
N PHE A 171 13.62 17.79 10.77
CA PHE A 171 13.42 16.42 11.25
C PHE A 171 13.35 15.42 10.09
N LEU A 172 12.49 15.68 9.09
CA LEU A 172 12.33 14.80 7.92
C LEU A 172 13.63 14.67 7.12
N ILE A 173 14.37 15.77 6.95
CA ILE A 173 15.70 15.77 6.32
C ILE A 173 16.70 14.98 7.16
N GLN A 174 16.74 15.17 8.48
CA GLN A 174 17.62 14.41 9.37
C GLN A 174 17.35 12.92 9.26
N TYR A 175 16.07 12.51 9.29
CA TYR A 175 15.69 11.11 9.16
C TYR A 175 16.12 10.55 7.79
N SER A 176 15.89 11.31 6.71
CA SER A 176 16.34 10.95 5.36
C SER A 176 17.86 10.75 5.29
N LEU A 177 18.66 11.60 5.95
CA LEU A 177 20.11 11.46 5.97
C LEU A 177 20.55 10.17 6.67
N VAL A 178 19.90 9.81 7.77
CA VAL A 178 20.17 8.55 8.48
C VAL A 178 19.83 7.36 7.58
N LEU A 179 18.71 7.41 6.84
CA LEU A 179 18.35 6.38 5.86
C LEU A 179 19.35 6.30 4.70
N ILE A 180 19.84 7.43 4.18
CA ILE A 180 20.89 7.44 3.14
C ILE A 180 22.19 6.80 3.66
N PHE A 181 22.58 7.12 4.90
CA PHE A 181 23.76 6.49 5.51
C PHE A 181 23.58 4.99 5.68
N LEU A 182 22.40 4.54 6.05
CA LEU A 182 22.10 3.13 6.21
C LEU A 182 21.99 2.40 4.85
N GLU A 183 21.39 3.03 3.84
CA GLU A 183 21.35 2.56 2.45
C GLU A 183 22.77 2.35 1.91
N ASP A 184 23.68 3.31 2.13
CA ASP A 184 25.09 3.19 1.75
C ASP A 184 25.76 1.97 2.40
N ARG A 185 25.36 1.59 3.63
CA ARG A 185 25.88 0.39 4.31
C ARG A 185 25.33 -0.89 3.69
N PHE A 186 24.03 -0.95 3.39
CA PHE A 186 23.46 -2.10 2.67
C PHE A 186 24.09 -2.26 1.28
N TYR A 187 24.31 -1.16 0.56
CA TYR A 187 25.01 -1.16 -0.71
C TYR A 187 26.43 -1.74 -0.58
N HIS A 188 27.19 -1.34 0.44
CA HIS A 188 28.53 -1.90 0.65
C HIS A 188 28.54 -3.38 1.02
N VAL A 189 27.55 -3.87 1.76
CA VAL A 189 27.34 -5.31 2.02
C VAL A 189 27.10 -6.04 0.70
N ASN A 190 26.22 -5.51 -0.15
CA ASN A 190 25.88 -6.07 -1.46
C ASN A 190 27.07 -6.10 -2.42
N GLU A 191 27.82 -5.00 -2.52
CA GLU A 191 29.05 -4.94 -3.31
C GLU A 191 30.09 -5.94 -2.82
N SER A 192 30.30 -6.03 -1.50
CA SER A 192 31.25 -6.99 -0.92
C SER A 192 30.86 -8.44 -1.25
N LEU A 193 29.55 -8.75 -1.24
CA LEU A 193 29.03 -10.06 -1.64
C LEU A 193 29.21 -10.34 -3.13
N MET A 194 28.94 -9.37 -4.00
CA MET A 194 29.14 -9.54 -5.45
C MET A 194 30.61 -9.71 -5.82
N LEU A 195 31.53 -9.03 -5.11
CA LEU A 195 32.96 -9.20 -5.35
C LEU A 195 33.47 -10.60 -4.94
N LEU A 196 32.75 -11.34 -4.09
CA LEU A 196 33.01 -12.77 -3.88
C LEU A 196 32.73 -13.62 -5.13
N MET A 197 32.08 -13.06 -6.17
CA MET A 197 31.75 -13.73 -7.44
C MET A 197 32.73 -13.41 -8.59
N ASN A 198 33.67 -12.47 -8.43
CA ASN A 198 34.39 -11.90 -9.59
C ASN A 198 35.54 -12.82 -10.11
N PRO A 199 35.53 -13.23 -11.41
CA PRO A 199 36.54 -14.13 -11.99
C PRO A 199 37.96 -13.56 -12.11
N ASP A 200 38.16 -12.24 -12.11
CA ASP A 200 39.50 -11.64 -12.30
C ASP A 200 40.45 -11.87 -11.11
N LEU A 201 39.91 -12.05 -9.90
CA LEU A 201 40.67 -12.56 -8.74
C LEU A 201 40.84 -14.09 -8.78
N THR A 202 40.18 -14.74 -9.73
CA THR A 202 40.19 -16.18 -9.96
C THR A 202 41.24 -16.52 -11.01
N GLU A 203 41.39 -15.73 -12.09
CA GLU A 203 42.42 -15.93 -13.12
C GLU A 203 43.85 -15.64 -12.65
N VAL A 204 44.10 -14.56 -11.91
CA VAL A 204 45.46 -14.25 -11.37
C VAL A 204 45.94 -15.30 -10.35
N TYR A 205 45.00 -16.05 -9.75
CA TYR A 205 45.28 -17.03 -8.70
C TYR A 205 45.12 -18.50 -9.14
N ASN A 206 44.68 -18.75 -10.38
CA ASN A 206 44.58 -20.10 -10.94
C ASN A 206 45.96 -20.71 -11.31
N ILE A 207 47.06 -19.95 -11.15
CA ILE A 207 48.41 -20.37 -11.56
C ILE A 207 49.18 -21.09 -10.42
N LEU A 208 48.71 -21.08 -9.16
CA LEU A 208 49.45 -21.67 -8.02
C LEU A 208 48.61 -22.67 -7.22
N ASP A 209 48.71 -23.94 -7.65
CA ASP A 209 47.88 -25.06 -7.21
C ASP A 209 48.40 -25.81 -5.97
N SER A 210 47.46 -26.47 -5.29
CA SER A 210 47.57 -27.61 -4.36
C SER A 210 47.81 -27.45 -2.84
N VAL A 211 48.20 -26.30 -2.27
CA VAL A 211 48.31 -26.14 -0.78
C VAL A 211 47.54 -24.94 -0.22
N VAL A 212 47.08 -24.03 -1.09
CA VAL A 212 46.46 -22.74 -0.70
C VAL A 212 44.93 -22.84 -0.46
N ASP A 213 44.30 -23.96 -0.84
CA ASP A 213 42.84 -24.09 -0.93
C ASP A 213 42.14 -24.07 0.45
N THR A 214 42.75 -24.60 1.51
CA THR A 214 42.19 -24.54 2.88
C THR A 214 42.20 -23.13 3.45
N LYS A 215 43.35 -22.43 3.45
CA LYS A 215 43.43 -21.03 3.94
C LYS A 215 42.51 -20.09 3.17
N ARG A 216 42.35 -20.29 1.87
CA ARG A 216 41.44 -19.51 1.01
C ARG A 216 39.97 -19.76 1.34
N ASN A 217 39.56 -21.02 1.50
CA ASN A 217 38.19 -21.35 1.91
C ASN A 217 37.89 -20.80 3.32
N TYR A 218 38.84 -20.84 4.25
CA TYR A 218 38.68 -20.20 5.57
C TYR A 218 38.57 -18.66 5.49
N ALA A 219 39.30 -18.00 4.60
CA ALA A 219 39.18 -16.56 4.38
C ALA A 219 37.81 -16.18 3.82
N VAL A 220 37.32 -16.90 2.80
CA VAL A 220 35.98 -16.68 2.23
C VAL A 220 34.88 -16.95 3.26
N VAL A 221 34.98 -18.04 4.02
CA VAL A 221 34.05 -18.34 5.13
C VAL A 221 34.05 -17.23 6.18
N ARG A 222 35.24 -16.74 6.55
CA ARG A 222 35.38 -15.62 7.49
C ARG A 222 34.71 -14.36 6.94
N ASP A 223 34.94 -14.04 5.67
CA ASP A 223 34.41 -12.82 5.05
C ASP A 223 32.88 -12.90 4.92
N VAL A 224 32.32 -14.05 4.51
CA VAL A 224 30.87 -14.31 4.53
C VAL A 224 30.28 -14.16 5.94
N ARG A 225 30.95 -14.69 6.97
CA ARG A 225 30.52 -14.52 8.37
C ARG A 225 30.54 -13.07 8.82
N VAL A 226 31.57 -12.31 8.45
CA VAL A 226 31.68 -10.88 8.77
C VAL A 226 30.57 -10.10 8.08
N ILE A 227 30.34 -10.35 6.78
CA ILE A 227 29.25 -9.72 6.01
C ILE A 227 27.90 -10.04 6.64
N ARG A 228 27.62 -11.31 6.97
CA ARG A 228 26.39 -11.74 7.65
C ARG A 228 26.19 -11.02 8.98
N LYS A 229 27.24 -10.96 9.81
CA LYS A 229 27.20 -10.25 11.10
C LYS A 229 26.92 -8.76 10.94
N VAL A 230 27.58 -8.11 9.98
CA VAL A 230 27.35 -6.70 9.66
C VAL A 230 25.89 -6.51 9.22
N GLN A 231 25.37 -7.35 8.34
CA GLN A 231 23.99 -7.26 7.88
C GLN A 231 22.98 -7.44 9.01
N GLN A 232 23.18 -8.39 9.94
CA GLN A 232 22.34 -8.54 11.13
C GLN A 232 22.28 -7.24 11.95
N VAL A 233 23.43 -6.60 12.17
CA VAL A 233 23.50 -5.31 12.87
C VAL A 233 22.74 -4.22 12.09
N LEU A 234 22.84 -4.19 10.76
CA LEU A 234 22.08 -3.24 9.94
C LEU A 234 20.55 -3.47 10.03
N PHE A 235 20.11 -4.72 10.06
CA PHE A 235 18.69 -5.05 10.31
C PHE A 235 18.23 -4.57 11.69
N ASP A 236 19.01 -4.83 12.73
CA ASP A 236 18.68 -4.41 14.10
C ASP A 236 18.62 -2.88 14.20
N ILE A 237 19.58 -2.17 13.59
CA ILE A 237 19.57 -0.71 13.46
C ILE A 237 18.30 -0.23 12.73
N SER A 238 17.87 -0.93 11.68
CA SER A 238 16.68 -0.55 10.91
C SER A 238 15.41 -0.60 11.75
N TYR A 239 15.25 -1.63 12.59
CA TYR A 239 14.12 -1.75 13.51
C TYR A 239 14.18 -0.69 14.62
N GLU A 240 15.36 -0.47 15.22
CA GLU A 240 15.55 0.57 16.24
C GLU A 240 15.28 1.98 15.68
N LEU A 241 15.66 2.24 14.42
CA LEU A 241 15.35 3.49 13.73
C LEU A 241 13.85 3.68 13.54
N SER A 242 13.13 2.65 13.11
CA SER A 242 11.67 2.76 12.94
C SER A 242 10.95 3.03 14.27
N ASP A 243 11.45 2.52 15.41
CA ASP A 243 10.89 2.83 16.74
C ASP A 243 11.20 4.28 17.17
N VAL A 244 12.47 4.71 17.03
CA VAL A 244 12.91 6.03 17.48
C VAL A 244 12.28 7.16 16.67
N TYR A 245 12.23 7.01 15.34
CA TYR A 245 11.71 8.03 14.43
C TYR A 245 10.20 7.89 14.18
N GLY A 246 9.58 6.76 14.53
CA GLY A 246 8.18 6.45 14.25
C GLY A 246 7.19 7.46 14.83
N TRP A 247 7.35 7.81 16.12
CA TRP A 247 6.47 8.76 16.81
C TRP A 247 6.60 10.20 16.28
N PRO A 248 7.81 10.78 16.15
CA PRO A 248 7.98 12.06 15.49
C PRO A 248 7.44 12.09 14.05
N ALA A 249 7.61 11.00 13.28
CA ALA A 249 7.07 10.88 11.93
C ALA A 249 5.54 10.84 11.91
N LEU A 250 4.91 10.15 12.86
CA LEU A 250 3.45 10.08 13.01
C LEU A 250 2.82 11.46 13.28
N LEU A 251 3.53 12.36 13.96
CA LEU A 251 3.04 13.72 14.19
C LEU A 251 3.36 14.66 13.02
N THR A 252 4.56 14.53 12.46
CA THR A 252 5.07 15.46 11.46
C THR A 252 4.44 15.24 10.09
N ILE A 253 4.33 14.00 9.62
CA ILE A 253 3.85 13.69 8.27
C ILE A 253 2.38 14.10 8.09
N PRO A 254 1.44 13.73 8.98
CA PRO A 254 0.05 14.18 8.86
C PRO A 254 -0.11 15.70 8.94
N TYR A 255 0.69 16.37 9.79
CA TYR A 255 0.72 17.84 9.83
C TYR A 255 1.15 18.43 8.49
N SER A 256 2.25 17.94 7.90
CA SER A 256 2.72 18.38 6.58
C SER A 256 1.68 18.12 5.49
N CYS A 257 0.97 16.99 5.53
CA CYS A 257 -0.12 16.69 4.61
C CYS A 257 -1.31 17.65 4.79
N LEU A 258 -1.74 17.92 6.02
CA LEU A 258 -2.83 18.87 6.31
C LEU A 258 -2.46 20.28 5.80
N LYS A 259 -1.21 20.70 6.01
CA LYS A 259 -0.73 22.01 5.56
C LYS A 259 -0.64 22.10 4.04
N LEU A 260 -0.22 21.02 3.38
CA LEU A 260 -0.22 20.91 1.93
C LEU A 260 -1.63 21.07 1.37
N ILE A 261 -2.61 20.36 1.91
CA ILE A 261 -4.03 20.45 1.51
C ILE A 261 -4.53 21.89 1.66
N TYR A 262 -4.28 22.52 2.82
CA TYR A 262 -4.67 23.91 3.06
C TYR A 262 -4.04 24.88 2.06
N ASN A 263 -2.73 24.77 1.82
CA ASN A 263 -2.02 25.65 0.89
C ASN A 263 -2.48 25.42 -0.56
N THR A 264 -2.75 24.19 -0.96
CA THR A 264 -3.30 23.86 -2.28
C THR A 264 -4.71 24.42 -2.46
N TYR A 265 -5.59 24.27 -1.46
CA TYR A 265 -6.92 24.87 -1.46
C TYR A 265 -6.84 26.40 -1.66
N ARG A 266 -6.02 27.08 -0.86
CA ARG A 266 -5.84 28.54 -0.95
C ARG A 266 -5.23 28.96 -2.29
N PHE A 267 -4.24 28.22 -2.78
CA PHE A 267 -3.66 28.45 -4.10
C PHE A 267 -4.73 28.33 -5.21
N THR A 268 -5.56 27.29 -5.18
CA THR A 268 -6.62 27.09 -6.18
C THR A 268 -7.73 28.14 -6.09
N SER A 269 -8.16 28.50 -4.88
CA SER A 269 -9.17 29.56 -4.67
C SER A 269 -8.66 30.92 -5.14
N MET A 270 -7.38 31.23 -4.92
CA MET A 270 -6.75 32.46 -5.41
C MET A 270 -6.58 32.47 -6.93
N LEU A 271 -6.27 31.33 -7.56
CA LEU A 271 -6.25 31.22 -9.01
C LEU A 271 -7.63 31.47 -9.62
N ILE A 272 -8.68 30.87 -9.06
CA ILE A 272 -10.06 31.04 -9.55
C ILE A 272 -10.53 32.49 -9.38
N SER A 273 -10.27 33.10 -8.22
CA SER A 273 -10.66 34.50 -7.94
C SER A 273 -9.85 35.54 -8.71
N SER A 274 -8.61 35.22 -9.10
CA SER A 274 -7.78 36.09 -9.98
C SER A 274 -8.34 36.18 -11.40
N VAL A 275 -9.12 35.18 -11.85
CA VAL A 275 -9.82 35.20 -13.14
C VAL A 275 -11.07 36.10 -13.08
N SER A 276 -11.69 36.23 -11.90
CA SER A 276 -12.95 36.99 -11.72
C SER A 276 -12.78 38.41 -11.15
N SER A 277 -11.63 38.76 -10.55
CA SER A 277 -11.41 40.06 -9.89
C SER A 277 -9.94 40.51 -9.92
N THR A 278 -9.70 41.81 -10.12
CA THR A 278 -8.36 42.44 -10.22
C THR A 278 -7.65 42.67 -8.88
N THR A 279 -8.22 42.22 -7.76
CA THR A 279 -7.73 42.50 -6.40
C THR A 279 -6.76 41.45 -5.85
N VAL A 280 -6.52 40.33 -6.55
CA VAL A 280 -5.60 39.29 -6.09
C VAL A 280 -4.15 39.71 -6.38
N THR A 281 -3.38 40.02 -5.33
CA THR A 281 -1.96 40.37 -5.47
C THR A 281 -1.15 39.12 -5.90
N PRO A 282 -0.37 39.18 -7.00
CA PRO A 282 0.51 38.08 -7.44
C PRO A 282 1.48 37.56 -6.37
N ALA A 283 1.80 38.41 -5.39
CA ALA A 283 2.59 38.08 -4.21
C ALA A 283 1.96 36.98 -3.34
N LEU A 284 0.63 36.97 -3.15
CA LEU A 284 -0.07 35.96 -2.34
C LEU A 284 -0.12 34.59 -3.03
N ILE A 285 -0.30 34.58 -4.36
CA ILE A 285 -0.26 33.35 -5.16
C ILE A 285 1.14 32.72 -5.08
N THR A 286 2.17 33.54 -5.27
CA THR A 286 3.58 33.12 -5.15
C THR A 286 3.89 32.62 -3.75
N PHE A 287 3.33 33.26 -2.71
CA PHE A 287 3.45 32.81 -1.33
C PHE A 287 2.87 31.40 -1.14
N HIS A 288 1.60 31.13 -1.49
CA HIS A 288 1.03 29.79 -1.29
C HIS A 288 1.70 28.71 -2.15
N ALA A 289 2.09 29.04 -3.38
CA ALA A 289 2.86 28.14 -4.25
C ALA A 289 4.21 27.77 -3.61
N SER A 290 4.92 28.75 -3.02
CA SER A 290 6.16 28.49 -2.32
C SER A 290 5.98 27.57 -1.11
N GLN A 291 4.87 27.71 -0.39
CA GLN A 291 4.59 26.86 0.77
C GLN A 291 4.41 25.39 0.37
N ILE A 292 3.75 25.14 -0.76
CA ILE A 292 3.56 23.79 -1.30
C ILE A 292 4.93 23.14 -1.61
N VAL A 293 5.82 23.86 -2.29
CA VAL A 293 7.17 23.34 -2.65
C VAL A 293 7.96 22.99 -1.39
N GLN A 294 7.91 23.85 -0.37
CA GLN A 294 8.63 23.67 0.89
C GLN A 294 8.15 22.47 1.70
N ASP A 295 6.84 22.18 1.70
CA ASP A 295 6.27 21.03 2.41
C ASP A 295 6.51 19.71 1.65
N MET A 296 6.46 19.75 0.31
CA MET A 296 6.68 18.57 -0.54
C MET A 296 8.14 18.09 -0.55
N PHE A 297 9.11 19.00 -0.61
CA PHE A 297 10.53 18.65 -0.73
C PHE A 297 11.02 17.64 0.31
N PRO A 298 10.90 17.88 1.63
CA PRO A 298 11.40 16.94 2.64
C PRO A 298 10.59 15.63 2.68
N LEU A 299 9.30 15.65 2.34
CA LEU A 299 8.47 14.44 2.26
C LEU A 299 8.91 13.53 1.12
N ILE A 300 9.11 14.08 -0.09
CA ILE A 300 9.57 13.32 -1.26
C ILE A 300 10.95 12.71 -0.99
N ILE A 301 11.87 13.47 -0.41
CA ILE A 301 13.20 12.95 -0.08
C ILE A 301 13.09 11.78 0.90
N LEU A 302 12.26 11.90 1.94
CA LEU A 302 12.09 10.83 2.93
C LEU A 302 11.50 9.56 2.32
N THR A 303 10.43 9.65 1.53
CA THR A 303 9.78 8.47 0.94
C THR A 303 10.66 7.80 -0.12
N CYS A 304 11.39 8.58 -0.91
CA CYS A 304 12.38 8.06 -1.86
C CYS A 304 13.52 7.32 -1.15
N CYS A 305 14.05 7.88 -0.06
CA CYS A 305 15.11 7.22 0.72
C CYS A 305 14.59 5.94 1.37
N GLY A 306 13.38 5.95 1.95
CA GLY A 306 12.73 4.78 2.53
C GLY A 306 12.49 3.65 1.53
N THR A 307 12.15 3.98 0.28
CA THR A 307 11.99 2.99 -0.79
C THR A 307 13.33 2.38 -1.21
N ARG A 308 14.34 3.23 -1.46
CA ARG A 308 15.67 2.79 -1.91
C ARG A 308 16.34 1.84 -0.93
N ILE A 309 16.25 2.10 0.37
CA ILE A 309 16.83 1.21 1.37
C ILE A 309 16.11 -0.15 1.41
N ILE A 310 14.79 -0.18 1.27
CA ILE A 310 14.02 -1.43 1.22
C ILE A 310 14.41 -2.23 -0.02
N GLU A 311 14.57 -1.58 -1.17
CA GLU A 311 15.05 -2.21 -2.40
C GLU A 311 16.48 -2.76 -2.25
N GLU A 312 17.39 -1.98 -1.68
CA GLU A 312 18.79 -2.40 -1.50
C GLU A 312 18.90 -3.55 -0.49
N ALA A 313 18.08 -3.56 0.57
CA ALA A 313 18.00 -4.68 1.51
C ALA A 313 17.40 -5.95 0.87
N LYS A 314 16.40 -5.81 0.00
CA LYS A 314 15.85 -6.93 -0.79
C LYS A 314 16.87 -7.49 -1.77
N ARG A 315 17.65 -6.60 -2.41
CA ARG A 315 18.71 -6.97 -3.36
C ARG A 315 19.75 -7.90 -2.73
N THR A 316 20.01 -7.78 -1.43
CA THR A 316 20.93 -8.67 -0.73
C THR A 316 20.53 -10.14 -0.84
N GLY A 317 19.23 -10.45 -0.73
CA GLY A 317 18.72 -11.82 -0.87
C GLY A 317 19.02 -12.41 -2.24
N ASN A 318 18.75 -11.65 -3.31
CA ASN A 318 19.04 -12.07 -4.69
C ASN A 318 20.53 -12.30 -4.91
N ILE A 319 21.39 -11.44 -4.37
CA ILE A 319 22.84 -11.60 -4.48
C ILE A 319 23.29 -12.87 -3.74
N VAL A 320 22.81 -13.13 -2.52
CA VAL A 320 23.16 -14.34 -1.78
C VAL A 320 22.76 -15.60 -2.56
N HIS A 321 21.58 -15.63 -3.19
CA HIS A 321 21.16 -16.74 -4.04
C HIS A 321 22.06 -16.93 -5.27
N ASN A 322 22.44 -15.84 -5.94
CA ASN A 322 23.35 -15.89 -7.09
C ASN A 322 24.75 -16.36 -6.69
N VAL A 323 25.25 -15.93 -5.53
CA VAL A 323 26.51 -16.40 -4.94
C VAL A 323 26.38 -17.89 -4.64
N MET A 324 25.31 -18.36 -4.01
CA MET A 324 25.09 -19.80 -3.75
C MET A 324 25.12 -20.64 -5.02
N ALA A 325 24.56 -20.15 -6.13
CA ALA A 325 24.57 -20.86 -7.42
C ALA A 325 25.96 -20.93 -8.06
N SER A 326 26.85 -19.98 -7.75
CA SER A 326 28.18 -19.87 -8.34
C SER A 326 29.26 -20.71 -7.61
N TYR A 327 29.00 -21.17 -6.39
CA TYR A 327 29.94 -22.00 -5.63
C TYR A 327 29.58 -23.50 -5.76
N PRO A 328 30.55 -24.38 -6.14
CA PRO A 328 30.25 -25.78 -6.37
C PRO A 328 29.97 -26.55 -5.06
N ILE A 329 29.14 -27.60 -5.21
CA ILE A 329 28.47 -28.39 -4.14
C ILE A 329 29.44 -28.96 -3.10
N TYR A 330 30.72 -29.18 -3.44
CA TYR A 330 31.72 -29.79 -2.56
C TYR A 330 32.36 -28.84 -1.52
N LYS A 331 32.13 -27.53 -1.57
CA LYS A 331 32.58 -26.57 -0.53
C LYS A 331 31.56 -26.45 0.60
N THR A 332 31.38 -27.55 1.34
CA THR A 332 30.32 -27.74 2.36
C THR A 332 30.21 -26.60 3.38
N LEU A 333 31.33 -26.05 3.87
CA LEU A 333 31.32 -25.00 4.89
C LEU A 333 30.86 -23.63 4.36
N ILE A 334 31.25 -23.26 3.13
CA ILE A 334 30.80 -22.01 2.48
C ILE A 334 29.31 -22.10 2.16
N ASN A 335 28.88 -23.25 1.60
CA ASN A 335 27.47 -23.49 1.28
C ASN A 335 26.60 -23.49 2.55
N TYR A 336 27.09 -24.05 3.65
CA TYR A 336 26.42 -23.97 4.96
C TYR A 336 26.23 -22.52 5.40
N GLU A 337 27.29 -21.69 5.40
CA GLU A 337 27.20 -20.29 5.85
C GLU A 337 26.31 -19.44 4.92
N LEU A 338 26.38 -19.64 3.60
CA LEU A 338 25.50 -18.97 2.65
C LEU A 338 24.04 -19.41 2.77
N LYS A 339 23.78 -20.69 3.06
CA LYS A 339 22.42 -21.19 3.33
C LYS A 339 21.84 -20.58 4.60
N GLN A 340 22.63 -20.50 5.68
CA GLN A 340 22.23 -19.80 6.90
C GLN A 340 21.96 -18.32 6.63
N PHE A 341 22.82 -17.68 5.84
CA PHE A 341 22.65 -16.29 5.46
C PHE A 341 21.36 -16.07 4.64
N SER A 342 21.08 -16.91 3.65
CA SER A 342 19.85 -16.85 2.86
C SER A 342 18.60 -16.97 3.75
N ILE A 343 18.59 -17.92 4.70
CA ILE A 343 17.49 -18.08 5.66
C ILE A 343 17.27 -16.80 6.47
N GLU A 344 18.33 -16.23 7.03
CA GLU A 344 18.24 -15.01 7.85
C GLU A 344 17.74 -13.79 7.08
N VAL A 345 18.19 -13.61 5.84
CA VAL A 345 17.74 -12.50 4.97
C VAL A 345 16.26 -12.65 4.59
N ILE A 346 15.77 -13.88 4.42
CA ILE A 346 14.36 -14.13 4.12
C ILE A 346 13.47 -13.92 5.36
N GLU A 347 13.95 -14.30 6.55
CA GLU A 347 13.20 -14.19 7.80
C GLU A 347 13.11 -12.75 8.34
N ARG A 348 14.13 -11.92 8.09
CA ARG A 348 14.18 -10.52 8.56
C ARG A 348 13.80 -9.54 7.45
N LYS A 349 12.60 -8.96 7.52
CA LYS A 349 12.14 -7.93 6.57
C LYS A 349 12.15 -6.55 7.20
N ILE A 350 12.80 -5.60 6.55
CA ILE A 350 12.80 -4.20 6.97
C ILE A 350 11.53 -3.52 6.46
N SER A 351 10.85 -2.82 7.36
CA SER A 351 9.83 -1.84 7.01
C SER A 351 10.01 -0.63 7.91
N PHE A 352 10.05 0.55 7.31
CA PHE A 352 10.04 1.80 8.05
C PHE A 352 8.60 2.25 8.16
N THR A 353 8.07 2.37 9.37
CA THR A 353 6.66 2.75 9.58
C THR A 353 6.56 3.87 10.60
N ALA A 354 5.56 4.72 10.45
CA ALA A 354 5.15 5.65 11.50
C ALA A 354 4.30 4.87 12.52
N CYS A 355 4.95 4.31 13.55
CA CYS A 355 4.32 3.52 14.62
C CYS A 355 3.43 2.36 14.11
N GLY A 356 3.75 1.76 12.97
CA GLY A 356 2.94 0.70 12.35
C GLY A 356 1.64 1.15 11.68
N ILE A 357 1.33 2.45 11.64
CA ILE A 357 0.07 2.97 11.08
C ILE A 357 0.18 3.11 9.55
N PHE A 358 1.27 3.68 9.05
CA PHE A 358 1.56 3.70 7.61
C PHE A 358 3.05 3.50 7.34
N ALA A 359 3.35 2.87 6.20
CA ALA A 359 4.71 2.64 5.74
C ALA A 359 5.30 3.93 5.17
N ILE A 360 6.57 4.17 5.50
CA ILE A 360 7.40 5.28 5.01
C ILE A 360 8.14 4.76 3.76
N ASP A 361 7.37 4.30 2.79
CA ASP A 361 7.81 3.91 1.45
C ASP A 361 6.88 4.51 0.40
N ASN A 362 7.28 4.44 -0.87
CA ASN A 362 6.39 4.82 -1.97
C ASN A 362 5.20 3.85 -2.11
N GLY A 363 5.02 2.88 -1.21
CA GLY A 363 3.88 1.98 -1.13
C GLY A 363 2.55 2.72 -1.06
N LEU A 364 2.50 3.93 -0.47
CA LEU A 364 1.30 4.77 -0.50
C LEU A 364 0.93 5.25 -1.93
N PHE A 365 1.92 5.35 -2.83
CA PHE A 365 1.72 5.61 -4.27
C PHE A 365 1.65 4.32 -5.12
N GLN A 366 2.30 3.24 -4.69
CA GLN A 366 2.39 1.93 -5.38
C GLN A 366 1.28 0.93 -4.99
N SER A 367 0.52 1.19 -3.92
CA SER A 367 -0.56 0.31 -3.40
C SER A 367 -1.75 0.12 -4.35
N ASN A 368 -1.71 0.74 -5.54
CA ASN A 368 -2.64 0.49 -6.64
C ASN A 368 -2.29 -0.73 -7.51
N LEU A 369 -1.20 -1.46 -7.24
CA LEU A 369 -0.89 -2.71 -7.93
C LEU A 369 -1.68 -3.87 -7.33
N ILE A 370 -2.97 -3.96 -7.67
CA ILE A 370 -3.64 -5.25 -7.72
C ILE A 370 -2.81 -6.10 -8.72
N THR A 371 -2.17 -7.16 -8.23
CA THR A 371 -1.30 -8.02 -9.04
C THR A 371 -2.11 -8.66 -10.17
N CYS A 372 -1.96 -8.11 -11.37
CA CYS A 372 -2.62 -8.61 -12.57
C CYS A 372 -2.01 -9.95 -12.95
N LEU A 373 -2.81 -11.03 -12.97
CA LEU A 373 -2.38 -12.32 -13.49
C LEU A 373 -2.51 -12.32 -15.00
N ARG A 374 -1.49 -12.84 -15.69
CA ARG A 374 -1.44 -12.98 -17.14
C ARG A 374 -1.03 -14.39 -17.52
N ILE A 375 -1.59 -14.94 -18.58
CA ILE A 375 -1.22 -16.26 -19.09
C ILE A 375 0.05 -16.10 -19.92
N ILE A 376 1.06 -16.93 -19.64
CA ILE A 376 2.36 -16.90 -20.33
C ILE A 376 2.65 -18.16 -21.16
N ASP A 377 1.82 -19.20 -21.01
CA ASP A 377 1.95 -20.47 -21.71
C ASP A 377 0.84 -20.62 -22.76
N LYS A 378 1.22 -20.93 -24.01
CA LYS A 378 0.29 -21.04 -25.14
C LYS A 378 -0.59 -22.29 -25.06
N ASP A 379 -0.06 -23.43 -24.62
CA ASP A 379 -0.83 -24.68 -24.52
C ASP A 379 -1.90 -24.56 -23.44
N VAL A 380 -1.57 -23.88 -22.35
CA VAL A 380 -2.53 -23.59 -21.27
C VAL A 380 -3.58 -22.55 -21.71
N ALA A 381 -3.19 -21.56 -22.52
CA ALA A 381 -4.15 -20.63 -23.13
C ALA A 381 -5.16 -21.36 -24.01
N LYS A 382 -4.71 -22.30 -24.83
CA LYS A 382 -5.57 -23.18 -25.65
C LYS A 382 -6.48 -24.05 -24.80
N GLN A 383 -5.95 -24.63 -23.73
CA GLN A 383 -6.73 -25.40 -22.77
C GLN A 383 -7.84 -24.55 -22.14
N PHE A 384 -7.53 -23.31 -21.71
CA PHE A 384 -8.51 -22.38 -21.17
C PHE A 384 -9.57 -22.02 -22.24
N ALA A 385 -9.16 -21.62 -23.44
CA ALA A 385 -10.08 -21.30 -24.54
C ALA A 385 -11.07 -22.45 -24.79
N SER A 386 -10.60 -23.69 -24.86
CA SER A 386 -11.46 -24.86 -25.09
C SER A 386 -12.57 -25.05 -24.05
N MET A 387 -12.36 -24.61 -22.80
CA MET A 387 -13.36 -24.69 -21.72
C MET A 387 -14.47 -23.64 -21.84
N ILE A 388 -14.23 -22.53 -22.55
CA ILE A 388 -15.13 -21.36 -22.55
C ILE A 388 -15.72 -21.03 -23.92
N VAL A 389 -15.07 -21.42 -25.02
CA VAL A 389 -15.44 -21.04 -26.41
C VAL A 389 -16.89 -21.39 -26.75
N ASN A 390 -17.38 -22.56 -26.36
CA ASN A 390 -18.75 -22.99 -26.68
C ASN A 390 -19.83 -22.03 -26.16
N ASP A 391 -19.57 -21.36 -25.04
CA ASP A 391 -20.48 -20.37 -24.47
C ASP A 391 -20.32 -18.99 -25.13
N LEU A 392 -19.12 -18.67 -25.65
CA LEU A 392 -18.76 -17.35 -26.20
C LEU A 392 -19.07 -17.18 -27.69
N VAL A 393 -19.17 -18.27 -28.47
CA VAL A 393 -19.45 -18.21 -29.92
C VAL A 393 -20.90 -17.81 -30.23
N LYS A 394 -21.77 -17.71 -29.22
CA LYS A 394 -23.17 -17.27 -29.39
C LYS A 394 -23.21 -15.79 -29.82
N LYS A 395 -24.01 -15.50 -30.84
CA LYS A 395 -23.80 -14.43 -31.84
C LYS A 395 -23.95 -12.96 -31.39
N THR A 396 -24.11 -12.61 -30.11
CA THR A 396 -24.56 -11.25 -29.74
C THR A 396 -24.09 -10.75 -28.37
N SER A 397 -22.80 -10.83 -28.06
CA SER A 397 -22.32 -10.39 -26.75
C SER A 397 -20.99 -9.65 -26.76
N PHE A 398 -20.88 -8.69 -25.84
CA PHE A 398 -19.72 -7.84 -25.63
C PHE A 398 -18.71 -8.61 -24.76
N ILE A 399 -17.63 -9.10 -25.36
CA ILE A 399 -16.62 -9.93 -24.70
C ILE A 399 -15.43 -9.07 -24.30
N LEU A 400 -15.09 -9.05 -23.00
CA LEU A 400 -13.94 -8.32 -22.47
C LEU A 400 -12.89 -9.27 -21.92
N GLU A 401 -11.65 -9.10 -22.34
CA GLU A 401 -10.51 -9.80 -21.76
C GLU A 401 -9.74 -8.92 -20.78
N ILE A 402 -9.56 -9.41 -19.55
CA ILE A 402 -8.79 -8.75 -18.50
C ILE A 402 -7.30 -9.04 -18.68
N ASN A 403 -6.49 -8.00 -18.91
CA ASN A 403 -5.02 -8.05 -18.91
C ASN A 403 -4.45 -9.22 -19.76
N PRO A 404 -4.70 -9.24 -21.08
CA PRO A 404 -4.27 -10.32 -21.98
C PRO A 404 -2.74 -10.54 -22.04
N GLY A 405 -1.91 -9.58 -21.62
CA GLY A 405 -0.46 -9.68 -21.75
C GLY A 405 -0.04 -9.85 -23.21
N ASN A 406 0.77 -10.88 -23.49
CA ASN A 406 1.21 -11.21 -24.85
C ASN A 406 0.07 -11.63 -25.80
N GLY A 407 -1.16 -11.82 -25.29
CA GLY A 407 -2.33 -12.14 -26.11
C GLY A 407 -2.47 -13.61 -26.49
N TYR A 408 -1.85 -14.54 -25.76
CA TYR A 408 -1.96 -15.98 -26.07
C TYR A 408 -3.40 -16.49 -25.98
N LEU A 409 -4.16 -16.07 -24.95
CA LEU A 409 -5.57 -16.42 -24.85
C LEU A 409 -6.40 -15.69 -25.92
N THR A 410 -6.10 -14.42 -26.19
CA THR A 410 -6.73 -13.64 -27.26
C THR A 410 -6.59 -14.34 -28.63
N ASP A 411 -5.38 -14.79 -29.00
CA ASP A 411 -5.11 -15.48 -30.28
C ASP A 411 -5.95 -16.77 -30.38
N GLU A 412 -5.92 -17.63 -29.37
CA GLU A 412 -6.67 -18.90 -29.36
C GLU A 412 -8.19 -18.69 -29.44
N LEU A 413 -8.72 -17.64 -28.80
CA LEU A 413 -10.15 -17.30 -28.89
C LEU A 413 -10.53 -16.77 -30.28
N LEU A 414 -9.67 -15.94 -30.90
CA LEU A 414 -9.89 -15.44 -32.26
C LEU A 414 -9.78 -16.56 -33.30
N GLU A 415 -8.83 -17.49 -33.14
CA GLU A 415 -8.72 -18.73 -33.94
C GLU A 415 -9.99 -19.59 -33.80
N SER A 416 -10.55 -19.66 -32.60
CA SER A 416 -11.78 -20.38 -32.28
C SER A 416 -13.07 -19.68 -32.75
N LYS A 417 -12.97 -18.69 -33.65
CA LYS A 417 -14.11 -17.96 -34.26
C LYS A 417 -14.97 -17.15 -33.27
N VAL A 418 -14.42 -16.73 -32.13
CA VAL A 418 -15.09 -15.77 -31.25
C VAL A 418 -15.29 -14.44 -32.01
N PRO A 419 -16.50 -13.86 -32.08
CA PRO A 419 -16.81 -12.80 -33.04
C PRO A 419 -15.92 -11.56 -32.91
N HIS A 420 -15.88 -10.95 -31.71
CA HIS A 420 -15.12 -9.74 -31.43
C HIS A 420 -14.68 -9.73 -29.95
N ILE A 421 -13.44 -9.33 -29.67
CA ILE A 421 -12.87 -9.28 -28.32
C ILE A 421 -12.39 -7.87 -28.00
N HIS A 422 -12.79 -7.35 -26.84
CA HIS A 422 -12.27 -6.11 -26.28
C HIS A 422 -11.21 -6.42 -25.23
N SER A 423 -9.94 -6.20 -25.59
CA SER A 423 -8.78 -6.49 -24.77
C SER A 423 -8.37 -5.28 -23.94
N TYR A 424 -8.39 -5.42 -22.61
CA TYR A 424 -8.05 -4.35 -21.67
C TYR A 424 -6.66 -4.58 -21.09
N GLU A 425 -5.66 -3.90 -21.63
CA GLU A 425 -4.26 -3.97 -21.17
C GLU A 425 -3.71 -2.57 -20.98
N LYS A 426 -3.32 -2.26 -19.74
CA LYS A 426 -2.77 -0.95 -19.38
C LYS A 426 -1.26 -0.86 -19.64
N GLU A 427 -0.55 -1.98 -19.57
CA GLU A 427 0.91 -2.00 -19.64
C GLU A 427 1.42 -1.84 -21.09
N PRO A 428 2.13 -0.74 -21.43
CA PRO A 428 2.52 -0.44 -22.81
C PRO A 428 3.41 -1.50 -23.48
N LYS A 429 4.14 -2.28 -22.68
CA LYS A 429 5.06 -3.33 -23.16
C LYS A 429 4.37 -4.47 -23.93
N TYR A 430 3.06 -4.63 -23.77
CA TYR A 430 2.28 -5.65 -24.47
C TYR A 430 1.51 -5.11 -25.67
N THR A 431 1.52 -3.79 -25.85
CA THR A 431 0.79 -3.13 -26.94
C THR A 431 1.27 -3.63 -28.31
N GLU A 432 2.58 -3.82 -28.50
CA GLU A 432 3.15 -4.31 -29.74
C GLU A 432 2.65 -5.72 -30.10
N SER A 433 2.67 -6.67 -29.17
CA SER A 433 2.15 -8.02 -29.39
C SER A 433 0.66 -8.04 -29.71
N LEU A 434 -0.13 -7.18 -29.05
CA LEU A 434 -1.57 -7.09 -29.30
C LEU A 434 -1.85 -6.40 -30.64
N MET A 435 -1.05 -5.42 -31.05
CA MET A 435 -1.16 -4.78 -32.37
C MET A 435 -0.90 -5.79 -33.50
N LEU A 436 0.11 -6.66 -33.37
CA LEU A 436 0.35 -7.75 -34.33
C LEU A 436 -0.84 -8.71 -34.43
N LEU A 437 -1.51 -9.02 -33.31
CA LEU A 437 -2.73 -9.82 -33.33
C LEU A 437 -3.91 -9.09 -33.99
N ASN A 438 -3.99 -7.78 -33.80
CA ASN A 438 -5.01 -6.95 -34.45
C ASN A 438 -4.80 -6.87 -35.98
N GLU A 439 -3.54 -6.87 -36.43
CA GLU A 439 -3.20 -7.00 -37.86
C GLU A 439 -3.55 -8.38 -38.42
N LYS A 440 -3.33 -9.46 -37.65
CA LYS A 440 -3.72 -10.84 -38.01
C LYS A 440 -5.24 -11.01 -38.09
N TYR A 441 -6.00 -10.33 -37.23
CA TYR A 441 -7.46 -10.41 -37.15
C TYR A 441 -8.12 -9.03 -37.18
N PRO A 442 -8.12 -8.35 -38.34
CA PRO A 442 -8.72 -7.02 -38.46
C PRO A 442 -10.21 -7.06 -38.09
N ASP A 443 -10.69 -5.97 -37.47
CA ASP A 443 -12.08 -5.75 -37.05
C ASP A 443 -12.64 -6.72 -36.00
N ARG A 444 -11.84 -7.67 -35.51
CA ARG A 444 -12.23 -8.66 -34.49
C ARG A 444 -11.59 -8.42 -33.13
N LEU A 445 -10.64 -7.50 -33.03
CA LEU A 445 -9.94 -7.17 -31.79
C LEU A 445 -9.98 -5.64 -31.56
N SER A 446 -10.37 -5.25 -30.35
CA SER A 446 -10.25 -3.86 -29.88
C SER A 446 -9.28 -3.81 -28.71
N ILE A 447 -8.21 -3.02 -28.81
CA ILE A 447 -7.24 -2.85 -27.72
C ILE A 447 -7.56 -1.57 -26.95
N ARG A 448 -7.76 -1.68 -25.63
CA ARG A 448 -8.11 -0.56 -24.75
C ARG A 448 -7.08 -0.40 -23.62
N PRO A 449 -6.51 0.80 -23.40
CA PRO A 449 -5.42 1.03 -22.45
C PRO A 449 -5.90 1.17 -20.99
N TYR A 450 -6.75 0.26 -20.52
CA TYR A 450 -7.31 0.30 -19.16
C TYR A 450 -7.08 -1.02 -18.41
N ASN A 451 -7.15 -0.98 -17.08
CA ASN A 451 -7.10 -2.16 -16.23
C ASN A 451 -8.45 -2.36 -15.53
N LEU A 452 -9.20 -3.39 -15.91
CA LEU A 452 -10.52 -3.71 -15.35
C LEU A 452 -10.48 -4.05 -13.85
N LEU A 453 -9.32 -4.39 -13.28
CA LEU A 453 -9.20 -4.58 -11.83
C LEU A 453 -9.22 -3.26 -11.06
N THR A 454 -9.04 -2.12 -11.74
CA THR A 454 -9.04 -0.77 -11.14
C THR A 454 -10.40 -0.06 -11.23
N LEU A 455 -11.43 -0.71 -11.78
CA LEU A 455 -12.80 -0.17 -11.86
C LEU A 455 -13.32 0.47 -10.56
N PRO A 456 -13.11 -0.09 -9.34
CA PRO A 456 -13.57 0.59 -8.12
C PRO A 456 -12.99 2.00 -7.95
N MET A 457 -11.72 2.19 -8.31
CA MET A 457 -11.08 3.51 -8.24
C MET A 457 -11.63 4.45 -9.32
N ILE A 458 -11.91 3.92 -10.50
CA ILE A 458 -12.44 4.69 -11.63
C ILE A 458 -13.88 5.12 -11.35
N GLU A 459 -14.75 4.22 -10.87
CA GLU A 459 -16.12 4.54 -10.47
C GLU A 459 -16.15 5.60 -9.38
N TYR A 460 -15.26 5.50 -8.39
CA TYR A 460 -15.13 6.54 -7.35
C TYR A 460 -14.72 7.89 -7.94
N LYS A 461 -13.74 7.91 -8.86
CA LYS A 461 -13.30 9.14 -9.55
C LYS A 461 -14.40 9.75 -10.39
N ASP A 462 -15.13 8.96 -11.16
CA ASP A 462 -16.27 9.44 -11.96
C ASP A 462 -17.34 10.08 -11.06
N ARG A 463 -17.61 9.49 -9.88
CA ARG A 463 -18.57 10.05 -8.92
C ARG A 463 -18.11 11.38 -8.30
N VAL A 464 -16.84 11.48 -7.91
CA VAL A 464 -16.31 12.65 -7.19
C VAL A 464 -15.89 13.78 -8.14
N ALA A 465 -15.18 13.44 -9.21
CA ALA A 465 -14.62 14.37 -10.17
C ALA A 465 -15.53 14.63 -11.39
N LYS A 466 -16.71 13.99 -11.45
CA LYS A 466 -17.65 14.05 -12.60
C LYS A 466 -17.00 13.67 -13.94
N SER A 467 -15.96 12.83 -13.92
CA SER A 467 -15.40 12.24 -15.13
C SER A 467 -16.33 11.16 -15.71
N LYS A 468 -16.13 10.80 -16.98
CA LYS A 468 -16.91 9.79 -17.71
C LYS A 468 -16.06 8.61 -18.18
N ILE A 469 -15.00 8.28 -17.43
CA ILE A 469 -14.01 7.27 -17.85
C ILE A 469 -14.67 5.90 -17.98
N MET A 470 -15.64 5.58 -17.11
CA MET A 470 -16.35 4.31 -17.19
C MET A 470 -17.18 4.16 -18.47
N ASP A 471 -17.74 5.25 -19.00
CA ASP A 471 -18.49 5.23 -20.27
C ASP A 471 -17.55 4.88 -21.44
N ASP A 472 -16.31 5.38 -21.41
CA ASP A 472 -15.27 5.04 -22.39
C ASP A 472 -14.84 3.56 -22.25
N ILE A 473 -14.71 3.08 -21.01
CA ILE A 473 -14.36 1.68 -20.74
C ILE A 473 -15.41 0.74 -21.33
N PHE A 474 -16.70 1.03 -21.18
CA PHE A 474 -17.80 0.17 -21.67
C PHE A 474 -18.40 0.67 -22.99
N GLN A 475 -17.68 1.52 -23.75
CA GLN A 475 -18.14 2.00 -25.04
C GLN A 475 -18.45 0.83 -25.97
N GLY A 476 -19.66 0.81 -26.55
CA GLY A 476 -20.14 -0.28 -27.42
C GLY A 476 -20.85 -1.43 -26.70
N ALA A 477 -20.87 -1.44 -25.36
CA ALA A 477 -21.64 -2.43 -24.60
C ALA A 477 -23.14 -2.07 -24.60
N LEU A 478 -23.99 -3.08 -24.83
CA LEU A 478 -25.44 -2.92 -24.81
C LEU A 478 -25.99 -2.95 -23.38
N LYS A 479 -26.90 -2.04 -23.08
CA LYS A 479 -27.62 -2.00 -21.82
C LYS A 479 -28.86 -2.90 -21.92
N ASN A 480 -28.88 -3.96 -21.12
CA ASN A 480 -29.99 -4.91 -21.05
C ASN A 480 -30.70 -4.82 -19.69
N SER A 481 -31.93 -5.33 -19.63
CA SER A 481 -32.60 -5.54 -18.35
C SER A 481 -31.90 -6.66 -17.56
N TRP A 482 -32.10 -6.69 -16.24
CA TRP A 482 -31.51 -7.73 -15.39
C TRP A 482 -32.00 -9.14 -15.76
N ASN A 483 -33.26 -9.26 -16.14
CA ASN A 483 -33.87 -10.57 -16.43
C ASN A 483 -33.49 -11.10 -17.82
N ASP A 484 -32.94 -10.24 -18.69
CA ASP A 484 -32.49 -10.63 -20.02
C ASP A 484 -31.22 -11.49 -19.93
N GLU A 485 -30.86 -12.16 -21.03
CA GLU A 485 -29.59 -12.88 -21.13
C GLU A 485 -28.38 -11.93 -20.96
N PRO A 486 -27.28 -12.41 -20.34
CA PRO A 486 -26.08 -11.59 -20.14
C PRO A 486 -25.54 -11.06 -21.47
N SER A 487 -25.49 -9.73 -21.63
CA SER A 487 -24.90 -9.08 -22.80
C SER A 487 -23.39 -8.95 -22.71
N ILE A 488 -22.84 -9.07 -21.50
CA ILE A 488 -21.42 -8.86 -21.21
C ILE A 488 -20.79 -10.16 -20.67
N HIS A 489 -19.66 -10.55 -21.28
CA HIS A 489 -18.83 -11.65 -20.81
C HIS A 489 -17.43 -11.12 -20.45
N ILE A 490 -17.02 -11.30 -19.20
CA ILE A 490 -15.67 -10.97 -18.76
C ILE A 490 -14.85 -12.24 -18.67
N ILE A 491 -13.72 -12.27 -19.36
CA ILE A 491 -12.79 -13.40 -19.42
C ILE A 491 -11.41 -13.00 -18.91
N GLY A 492 -10.67 -13.93 -18.28
CA GLY A 492 -9.28 -13.70 -17.87
C GLY A 492 -8.90 -14.39 -16.56
N ALA A 493 -7.87 -13.88 -15.90
CA ALA A 493 -7.34 -14.45 -14.65
C ALA A 493 -7.34 -13.43 -13.51
N VAL A 494 -7.74 -13.86 -12.31
CA VAL A 494 -7.86 -12.98 -11.13
C VAL A 494 -7.26 -13.66 -9.89
N SER A 495 -6.39 -12.96 -9.18
CA SER A 495 -5.70 -13.42 -7.96
C SER A 495 -6.29 -12.88 -6.66
N SER A 496 -7.26 -11.95 -6.72
CA SER A 496 -7.73 -11.19 -5.56
C SER A 496 -9.25 -11.22 -5.40
N MET A 497 -9.70 -11.45 -4.17
CA MET A 497 -11.12 -11.37 -3.80
C MET A 497 -11.70 -9.95 -3.89
N ASN A 498 -10.85 -8.93 -3.89
CA ASN A 498 -11.30 -7.53 -3.97
C ASN A 498 -12.11 -7.28 -5.25
N PHE A 499 -11.78 -7.96 -6.34
CA PHE A 499 -12.53 -7.87 -7.59
C PHE A 499 -13.98 -8.32 -7.41
N PHE A 500 -14.22 -9.45 -6.74
CA PHE A 500 -15.58 -9.95 -6.47
C PHE A 500 -16.35 -9.06 -5.50
N TYR A 501 -15.67 -8.51 -4.49
CA TYR A 501 -16.31 -7.56 -3.56
C TYR A 501 -16.71 -6.27 -4.26
N TYR A 502 -15.89 -5.81 -5.22
CA TYR A 502 -16.26 -4.70 -6.08
C TYR A 502 -17.44 -5.05 -6.98
N LEU A 503 -17.43 -6.19 -7.66
CA LEU A 503 -18.55 -6.61 -8.51
C LEU A 503 -19.86 -6.65 -7.72
N LYS A 504 -19.84 -7.24 -6.52
CA LYS A 504 -20.95 -7.21 -5.58
C LYS A 504 -21.43 -5.78 -5.32
N TYR A 505 -20.50 -4.90 -4.94
CA TYR A 505 -20.83 -3.50 -4.65
C TYR A 505 -21.42 -2.80 -5.88
N SER A 506 -20.79 -2.92 -7.06
CA SER A 506 -21.22 -2.28 -8.30
C SER A 506 -22.58 -2.77 -8.81
N ILE A 507 -22.90 -4.04 -8.56
CA ILE A 507 -24.23 -4.61 -8.84
C ILE A 507 -25.29 -3.97 -7.93
N ILE A 508 -24.98 -3.76 -6.64
CA ILE A 508 -25.88 -3.11 -5.69
C ILE A 508 -25.99 -1.60 -5.95
N SER A 509 -24.87 -0.92 -6.24
CA SER A 509 -24.72 0.54 -6.34
C SER A 509 -25.15 1.14 -7.68
N GLN A 510 -25.63 0.32 -8.63
CA GLN A 510 -26.20 0.66 -9.96
C GLN A 510 -25.28 0.55 -11.18
N TYR A 511 -23.95 0.78 -11.11
CA TYR A 511 -23.15 0.99 -12.33
C TYR A 511 -23.16 -0.22 -13.29
N LEU A 512 -22.55 -1.35 -12.89
CA LEU A 512 -22.50 -2.54 -13.74
C LEU A 512 -23.89 -3.17 -13.94
N SER A 513 -24.80 -3.00 -12.97
CA SER A 513 -26.18 -3.50 -13.08
C SER A 513 -27.00 -2.78 -14.17
N ASN A 514 -26.62 -1.57 -14.59
CA ASN A 514 -27.26 -0.88 -15.73
C ASN A 514 -26.99 -1.57 -17.08
N TYR A 515 -25.97 -2.43 -17.15
CA TYR A 515 -25.70 -3.24 -18.33
C TYR A 515 -26.38 -4.62 -18.26
N GLY A 516 -27.23 -4.85 -17.26
CA GLY A 516 -27.88 -6.13 -17.02
C GLY A 516 -26.98 -7.09 -16.24
N ARG A 517 -27.09 -8.39 -16.54
CA ARG A 517 -26.25 -9.43 -15.93
C ARG A 517 -24.94 -9.57 -16.68
N ILE A 518 -23.85 -9.72 -15.93
CA ILE A 518 -22.51 -9.93 -16.45
C ILE A 518 -22.08 -11.33 -16.09
N SER A 519 -21.69 -12.11 -17.09
CA SER A 519 -21.13 -13.44 -16.85
C SER A 519 -19.61 -13.39 -16.82
N LEU A 520 -19.01 -14.17 -15.93
CA LEU A 520 -17.58 -14.20 -15.69
C LEU A 520 -17.06 -15.59 -16.03
N TYR A 521 -16.03 -15.67 -16.86
CA TYR A 521 -15.27 -16.89 -17.15
C TYR A 521 -13.82 -16.67 -16.72
N LEU A 522 -13.52 -17.02 -15.47
CA LEU A 522 -12.27 -16.62 -14.82
C LEU A 522 -11.44 -17.81 -14.39
N ALA A 523 -10.12 -17.72 -14.58
CA ALA A 523 -9.16 -18.52 -13.86
C ALA A 523 -8.88 -17.85 -12.49
N ILE A 524 -9.23 -18.52 -11.40
CA ILE A 524 -9.04 -18.03 -10.03
C ILE A 524 -8.34 -19.06 -9.15
N LEU A 525 -7.80 -18.62 -8.02
CA LEU A 525 -7.18 -19.52 -7.05
C LEU A 525 -8.22 -20.49 -6.44
N PRO A 526 -7.87 -21.76 -6.19
CA PRO A 526 -8.72 -22.73 -5.49
C PRO A 526 -9.34 -22.21 -4.19
N SER A 527 -8.58 -21.50 -3.36
CA SER A 527 -9.09 -20.90 -2.12
C SER A 527 -10.17 -19.85 -2.35
N MET A 528 -10.19 -19.21 -3.52
CA MET A 528 -11.22 -18.26 -3.93
C MET A 528 -12.45 -18.98 -4.49
N SER A 529 -12.28 -20.06 -5.26
CA SER A 529 -13.42 -20.77 -5.85
C SER A 529 -14.32 -21.43 -4.79
N MET A 530 -13.74 -21.89 -3.67
CA MET A 530 -14.48 -22.49 -2.55
C MET A 530 -15.49 -21.56 -1.89
N ILE A 531 -15.30 -20.24 -2.03
CA ILE A 531 -16.24 -19.23 -1.53
C ILE A 531 -17.59 -19.35 -2.25
N PHE A 532 -17.62 -19.86 -3.48
CA PHE A 532 -18.84 -20.00 -4.26
C PHE A 532 -19.44 -21.41 -4.18
N ASP A 533 -18.65 -22.40 -3.76
CA ASP A 533 -19.10 -23.78 -3.63
C ASP A 533 -19.87 -23.99 -2.31
N GLU A 534 -21.12 -24.44 -2.39
CA GLU A 534 -21.97 -24.72 -1.23
C GLU A 534 -21.55 -26.00 -0.48
N SER A 535 -20.82 -26.91 -1.13
CA SER A 535 -20.33 -28.16 -0.53
C SER A 535 -19.10 -27.98 0.36
N ALA A 536 -18.44 -26.81 0.30
CA ALA A 536 -17.25 -26.50 1.09
C ALA A 536 -17.57 -26.35 2.59
N GLU A 537 -16.59 -26.66 3.46
CA GLU A 537 -16.74 -26.65 4.93
C GLU A 537 -17.45 -25.38 5.46
N LYS A 538 -18.65 -25.57 6.02
CA LYS A 538 -19.58 -24.49 6.40
C LYS A 538 -18.98 -23.45 7.35
N ILE A 539 -18.13 -23.86 8.28
CA ILE A 539 -17.69 -23.04 9.43
C ILE A 539 -16.69 -21.93 9.01
N ILE A 540 -15.80 -22.20 8.05
CA ILE A 540 -14.68 -21.29 7.73
C ILE A 540 -15.12 -20.14 6.79
N HIS A 541 -16.17 -20.38 6.02
CA HIS A 541 -16.63 -19.51 4.94
C HIS A 541 -17.95 -18.80 5.25
N HIS A 542 -18.47 -18.91 6.47
CA HIS A 542 -19.70 -18.25 6.92
C HIS A 542 -19.49 -16.75 7.23
N LYS A 543 -18.98 -16.02 6.23
CA LYS A 543 -18.73 -14.57 6.32
C LYS A 543 -19.76 -13.80 5.51
N PRO A 544 -20.09 -12.55 5.89
CA PRO A 544 -21.11 -11.75 5.21
C PRO A 544 -20.90 -11.64 3.69
N ASN A 545 -19.68 -11.31 3.26
CA ASN A 545 -19.37 -11.20 1.83
C ASN A 545 -19.49 -12.54 1.10
N THR A 546 -19.05 -13.63 1.72
CA THR A 546 -19.08 -14.97 1.11
C THR A 546 -20.52 -15.43 0.93
N MET A 547 -21.34 -15.36 1.98
CA MET A 547 -22.74 -15.78 1.92
C MET A 547 -23.52 -14.93 0.93
N PHE A 548 -23.28 -13.61 0.89
CA PHE A 548 -23.90 -12.75 -0.11
C PHE A 548 -23.51 -13.14 -1.54
N LEU A 549 -22.22 -13.37 -1.81
CA LEU A 549 -21.75 -13.78 -3.13
C LEU A 549 -22.37 -15.12 -3.58
N ARG A 550 -22.53 -16.09 -2.67
CA ARG A 550 -23.23 -17.37 -2.93
C ARG A 550 -24.71 -17.17 -3.27
N THR A 551 -25.40 -16.23 -2.62
CA THR A 551 -26.78 -15.92 -2.98
C THR A 551 -26.91 -15.27 -4.35
N LEU A 552 -25.91 -14.46 -4.73
CA LEU A 552 -25.95 -13.63 -5.93
C LEU A 552 -25.59 -14.42 -7.20
N PHE A 553 -24.61 -15.31 -7.14
CA PHE A 553 -24.05 -15.98 -8.32
C PHE A 553 -24.43 -17.46 -8.40
N ASP A 554 -24.76 -17.91 -9.60
CA ASP A 554 -24.67 -19.31 -10.00
C ASP A 554 -23.20 -19.65 -10.31
N TYR A 555 -22.70 -20.67 -9.63
CA TYR A 555 -21.33 -21.14 -9.73
C TYR A 555 -21.24 -22.46 -10.49
N LYS A 556 -20.35 -22.51 -11.47
CA LYS A 556 -20.00 -23.76 -12.17
C LYS A 556 -18.49 -23.85 -12.35
N MET A 557 -17.89 -24.94 -11.89
CA MET A 557 -16.49 -25.24 -12.19
C MET A 557 -16.38 -25.85 -13.60
N LEU A 558 -15.51 -25.27 -14.43
CA LEU A 558 -15.28 -25.72 -15.81
C LEU A 558 -14.06 -26.64 -15.93
N GLY A 559 -13.03 -26.41 -15.12
CA GLY A 559 -11.81 -27.21 -15.12
C GLY A 559 -10.70 -26.60 -14.27
N SER A 560 -9.48 -27.09 -14.44
CA SER A 560 -8.29 -26.58 -13.77
C SER A 560 -7.12 -26.41 -14.74
N LEU A 561 -6.28 -25.40 -14.48
CA LEU A 561 -5.10 -25.05 -15.25
C LEU A 561 -3.87 -25.03 -14.32
N PRO A 562 -2.66 -25.31 -14.81
CA PRO A 562 -1.44 -25.25 -14.00
C PRO A 562 -1.11 -23.81 -13.59
N ARG A 563 -0.73 -23.60 -12.32
CA ARG A 563 -0.45 -22.25 -11.79
C ARG A 563 0.83 -21.62 -12.34
N HIS A 564 1.84 -22.42 -12.70
CA HIS A 564 3.11 -21.93 -13.26
C HIS A 564 2.96 -21.27 -14.63
N ALA A 565 1.85 -21.54 -15.34
CA ALA A 565 1.53 -20.91 -16.62
C ALA A 565 0.98 -19.46 -16.49
N PHE A 566 0.95 -18.91 -15.28
CA PHE A 566 0.47 -17.57 -14.99
C PHE A 566 1.56 -16.70 -14.35
N SER A 567 1.73 -15.49 -14.85
CA SER A 567 2.64 -14.48 -14.31
C SER A 567 1.87 -13.38 -13.56
N PRO A 568 2.34 -12.89 -12.40
CA PRO A 568 3.55 -13.34 -11.69
C PRO A 568 3.39 -14.73 -11.07
N GLU A 569 4.51 -15.44 -10.89
CA GLU A 569 4.56 -16.67 -10.10
C GLU A 569 4.08 -16.41 -8.66
N PRO A 570 3.49 -17.41 -7.99
CA PRO A 570 3.13 -17.25 -6.60
C PRO A 570 4.40 -16.97 -5.77
N PRO A 571 4.36 -16.03 -4.82
CA PRO A 571 5.54 -15.73 -4.01
C PRO A 571 5.97 -16.95 -3.20
N ASP A 572 7.28 -17.19 -3.11
CA ASP A 572 7.90 -18.37 -2.46
C ASP A 572 7.48 -18.59 -1.00
N ARG A 573 6.91 -17.57 -0.33
CA ARG A 573 6.41 -17.66 1.06
C ARG A 573 5.21 -16.75 1.29
N ILE A 574 4.03 -17.34 1.49
CA ILE A 574 2.85 -16.68 2.09
C ILE A 574 2.68 -17.21 3.51
N ASP A 575 2.29 -16.34 4.45
CA ASP A 575 2.09 -16.65 5.87
C ASP A 575 1.37 -18.00 6.09
N LYS A 576 2.05 -18.91 6.79
CA LYS A 576 1.56 -20.26 7.19
C LYS A 576 0.36 -20.23 8.16
N LYS A 577 -0.31 -19.08 8.32
CA LYS A 577 -1.51 -18.91 9.15
C LYS A 577 -2.81 -19.29 8.43
N ARG A 578 -2.82 -19.38 7.10
CA ARG A 578 -3.96 -19.93 6.34
C ARG A 578 -3.81 -21.44 6.20
N ASN A 579 -4.93 -22.16 6.37
CA ASN A 579 -5.06 -23.61 6.24
C ASN A 579 -4.09 -24.20 5.20
N ARG A 580 -3.13 -25.00 5.69
CA ARG A 580 -2.01 -25.57 4.92
C ARG A 580 -2.46 -26.31 3.65
N LYS A 581 -3.63 -26.95 3.71
CA LYS A 581 -4.24 -27.70 2.59
C LYS A 581 -4.49 -26.83 1.35
N TYR A 582 -5.06 -25.63 1.53
CA TYR A 582 -5.47 -24.77 0.42
C TYR A 582 -4.31 -23.96 -0.17
N TYR A 583 -3.28 -23.69 0.65
CA TYR A 583 -2.08 -23.02 0.16
C TYR A 583 -1.35 -23.84 -0.90
N THR A 584 -1.20 -25.15 -0.66
CA THR A 584 -0.55 -26.06 -1.62
C THR A 584 -1.30 -26.07 -2.96
N GLU A 585 -2.63 -26.15 -2.92
CA GLU A 585 -3.45 -26.12 -4.15
C GLU A 585 -3.33 -24.77 -4.88
N ASP A 586 -3.33 -23.64 -4.16
CA ASP A 586 -3.18 -22.30 -4.75
C ASP A 586 -1.83 -22.07 -5.44
N THR A 587 -0.79 -22.80 -5.03
CA THR A 587 0.54 -22.74 -5.67
C THR A 587 0.67 -23.64 -6.88
N GLU A 588 -0.16 -24.67 -7.00
CA GLU A 588 -0.05 -25.71 -8.04
C GLU A 588 -1.00 -25.49 -9.22
N LYS A 589 -2.24 -25.04 -8.95
CA LYS A 589 -3.29 -24.93 -9.97
C LYS A 589 -4.15 -23.67 -9.82
N MET A 590 -4.87 -23.37 -10.89
CA MET A 590 -5.91 -22.37 -11.00
C MET A 590 -7.22 -23.07 -11.39
N ASN A 591 -8.34 -22.70 -10.77
CA ASN A 591 -9.65 -23.21 -11.12
C ASN A 591 -10.31 -22.29 -12.15
N VAL A 592 -10.76 -22.85 -13.27
CA VAL A 592 -11.55 -22.13 -14.27
C VAL A 592 -13.00 -22.23 -13.86
N VAL A 593 -13.63 -21.09 -13.64
CA VAL A 593 -14.98 -20.99 -13.10
C VAL A 593 -15.86 -20.13 -14.00
N LYS A 594 -17.13 -20.50 -14.07
CA LYS A 594 -18.20 -19.70 -14.63
C LYS A 594 -19.06 -19.18 -13.51
N LEU A 595 -19.21 -17.87 -13.44
CA LEU A 595 -20.06 -17.18 -12.47
C LEU A 595 -21.06 -16.30 -13.21
N ILE A 596 -22.35 -16.49 -12.97
CA ILE A 596 -23.43 -15.69 -13.56
C ILE A 596 -24.36 -15.22 -12.45
N PRO A 597 -24.68 -13.92 -12.33
CA PRO A 597 -25.71 -13.48 -11.40
C PRO A 597 -27.04 -14.17 -11.69
N LYS A 598 -27.74 -14.62 -10.64
CA LYS A 598 -29.04 -15.27 -10.79
C LYS A 598 -30.06 -14.30 -11.38
N SER A 599 -30.79 -14.74 -12.41
CA SER A 599 -31.80 -13.91 -13.09
C SER A 599 -32.94 -13.51 -12.16
N ASP A 600 -33.31 -14.38 -11.21
CA ASP A 600 -34.39 -14.16 -10.25
C ASP A 600 -33.97 -13.40 -8.99
N PHE A 601 -32.68 -13.03 -8.86
CA PHE A 601 -32.16 -12.34 -7.67
C PHE A 601 -32.86 -11.00 -7.44
N PHE A 602 -32.96 -10.18 -8.49
CA PHE A 602 -33.76 -8.96 -8.47
C PHE A 602 -35.11 -9.22 -9.12
N ASN A 603 -36.17 -8.87 -8.41
CA ASN A 603 -37.55 -8.98 -8.87
C ASN A 603 -38.41 -7.91 -8.18
N ASP A 604 -39.70 -7.85 -8.53
CA ASP A 604 -40.63 -6.85 -7.98
C ASP A 604 -40.72 -6.89 -6.45
N HIS A 605 -40.38 -8.03 -5.83
CA HIS A 605 -40.38 -8.20 -4.39
C HIS A 605 -38.99 -8.07 -3.76
N PHE A 606 -37.90 -8.01 -4.51
CA PHE A 606 -36.54 -7.92 -3.99
C PHE A 606 -35.72 -6.94 -4.83
N THR A 607 -35.70 -5.70 -4.37
CA THR A 607 -35.05 -4.59 -5.04
C THR A 607 -33.57 -4.48 -4.64
N ARG A 608 -32.84 -3.55 -5.26
CA ARG A 608 -31.44 -3.25 -4.89
C ARG A 608 -31.30 -2.77 -3.45
N ARG A 609 -32.24 -1.96 -2.97
CA ARG A 609 -32.27 -1.51 -1.58
C ARG A 609 -32.45 -2.70 -0.64
N ASP A 610 -33.27 -3.68 -1.03
CA ASP A 610 -33.42 -4.90 -0.25
C ASP A 610 -32.15 -5.75 -0.23
N ALA A 611 -31.43 -5.82 -1.34
CA ALA A 611 -30.12 -6.48 -1.38
C ALA A 611 -29.09 -5.77 -0.49
N GLU A 612 -29.09 -4.45 -0.44
CA GLU A 612 -28.26 -3.68 0.51
C GLU A 612 -28.62 -4.01 1.96
N MET A 613 -29.93 -3.96 2.30
CA MET A 613 -30.42 -4.34 3.62
C MET A 613 -30.08 -5.79 3.98
N PHE A 614 -30.15 -6.71 3.01
CA PHE A 614 -29.74 -8.10 3.19
C PHE A 614 -28.25 -8.21 3.51
N TYR A 615 -27.39 -7.44 2.84
CA TYR A 615 -25.96 -7.41 3.18
C TYR A 615 -25.71 -6.89 4.61
N HIS A 616 -26.46 -5.89 5.05
CA HIS A 616 -26.41 -5.42 6.44
C HIS A 616 -26.91 -6.47 7.42
N PHE A 617 -28.00 -7.17 7.09
CA PHE A 617 -28.52 -8.30 7.85
C PHE A 617 -27.44 -9.37 8.04
N LEU A 618 -26.75 -9.79 6.98
CA LEU A 618 -25.63 -10.72 7.06
C LEU A 618 -24.47 -10.16 7.90
N SER A 619 -24.15 -8.87 7.74
CA SER A 619 -23.04 -8.23 8.46
C SER A 619 -23.23 -8.17 9.97
N ILE A 620 -24.47 -7.99 10.41
CA ILE A 620 -24.85 -7.96 11.83
C ILE A 620 -24.83 -9.38 12.41
N HIS A 621 -25.50 -10.32 11.74
CA HIS A 621 -25.74 -11.65 12.30
C HIS A 621 -24.57 -12.64 12.12
N LEU A 622 -23.74 -12.48 11.07
CA LEU A 622 -22.60 -13.38 10.83
C LEU A 622 -21.29 -12.88 11.46
N ARG A 623 -21.29 -11.76 12.20
CA ARG A 623 -20.15 -11.36 13.03
C ARG A 623 -19.90 -12.36 14.16
N ARG A 624 -20.98 -12.95 14.67
CA ARG A 624 -21.00 -14.04 15.64
C ARG A 624 -22.06 -15.05 15.19
N ALA A 625 -21.67 -15.90 14.25
CA ALA A 625 -22.58 -16.86 13.62
C ALA A 625 -23.05 -17.97 14.60
N ASP A 626 -22.38 -18.11 15.74
CA ASP A 626 -22.75 -18.99 16.87
C ASP A 626 -23.98 -18.51 17.66
N ILE A 627 -24.53 -17.35 17.32
CA ILE A 627 -25.69 -16.81 18.02
C ILE A 627 -26.97 -17.48 17.51
N ARG A 628 -27.87 -17.77 18.45
CA ARG A 628 -29.20 -18.33 18.20
C ARG A 628 -30.13 -17.34 17.51
N ILE A 629 -30.90 -17.83 16.53
CA ILE A 629 -31.76 -17.00 15.68
C ILE A 629 -32.91 -16.40 16.47
N ILE A 630 -33.72 -17.25 17.12
CA ILE A 630 -34.94 -16.80 17.84
C ILE A 630 -34.63 -15.72 18.88
N PRO A 631 -33.69 -15.91 19.84
CA PRO A 631 -33.39 -14.88 20.84
C PRO A 631 -32.85 -13.58 20.26
N THR A 632 -32.24 -13.63 19.06
CA THR A 632 -31.76 -12.43 18.38
C THR A 632 -32.89 -11.69 17.68
N PHE A 633 -33.78 -12.43 17.04
CA PHE A 633 -34.94 -11.87 16.36
C PHE A 633 -35.95 -11.27 17.34
N GLU A 634 -36.12 -11.84 18.53
CA GLU A 634 -36.97 -11.26 19.58
C GLU A 634 -36.47 -9.89 20.07
N LYS A 635 -35.18 -9.58 19.92
CA LYS A 635 -34.64 -8.23 20.18
C LYS A 635 -35.03 -7.23 19.10
N TRP A 636 -35.21 -7.69 17.86
CA TRP A 636 -35.64 -6.85 16.75
C TRP A 636 -37.15 -6.64 16.76
N ILE A 637 -37.90 -7.72 16.97
CA ILE A 637 -39.35 -7.77 16.97
C ILE A 637 -39.78 -8.68 18.13
N PRO A 638 -40.32 -8.12 19.23
CA PRO A 638 -40.79 -8.89 20.37
C PRO A 638 -41.81 -9.97 19.98
N ASP A 639 -41.81 -11.09 20.69
CA ASP A 639 -42.75 -12.21 20.53
C ASP A 639 -42.80 -12.83 19.11
N CYS A 640 -41.76 -12.66 18.30
CA CYS A 640 -41.68 -13.29 16.97
C CYS A 640 -41.28 -14.79 17.01
N GLY A 641 -40.79 -15.29 18.15
CA GLY A 641 -40.31 -16.66 18.32
C GLY A 641 -41.27 -17.75 17.83
N PRO A 642 -42.58 -17.74 18.20
CA PRO A 642 -43.54 -18.72 17.69
C PRO A 642 -43.68 -18.75 16.16
N ARG A 643 -43.46 -17.62 15.48
CA ARG A 643 -43.48 -17.56 13.99
C ARG A 643 -42.29 -18.31 13.41
N LEU A 644 -41.12 -18.16 14.03
CA LEU A 644 -39.89 -18.86 13.62
C LEU A 644 -39.95 -20.37 13.91
N ILE A 645 -40.58 -20.77 15.02
CA ILE A 645 -40.79 -22.19 15.35
C ILE A 645 -41.66 -22.89 14.29
N LYS A 646 -42.70 -22.22 13.80
CA LYS A 646 -43.53 -22.73 12.68
C LYS A 646 -42.75 -22.92 11.38
N LEU A 647 -41.62 -22.24 11.23
CA LEU A 647 -40.70 -22.35 10.08
C LEU A 647 -39.57 -23.36 10.32
N ASN A 648 -39.72 -24.23 11.34
CA ASN A 648 -38.76 -25.25 11.75
C ASN A 648 -37.45 -24.72 12.36
N PHE A 649 -37.40 -23.46 12.79
CA PHE A 649 -36.30 -22.98 13.64
C PHE A 649 -36.59 -23.36 15.09
N ASN A 650 -35.65 -24.05 15.75
CA ASN A 650 -35.77 -24.35 17.17
C ASN A 650 -35.01 -23.30 18.00
N ILE A 651 -35.18 -23.34 19.33
CA ILE A 651 -34.54 -22.38 20.24
C ILE A 651 -32.99 -22.46 20.26
N PHE A 652 -32.42 -23.52 19.69
CA PHE A 652 -30.97 -23.75 19.60
C PHE A 652 -30.41 -23.44 18.21
N THR A 653 -31.24 -23.25 17.18
CA THR A 653 -30.75 -23.03 15.82
C THR A 653 -29.91 -21.76 15.74
N GLU A 654 -28.68 -21.91 15.27
CA GLU A 654 -27.69 -20.84 15.12
C GLU A 654 -27.61 -20.34 13.66
N PHE A 655 -27.13 -19.10 13.47
CA PHE A 655 -26.92 -18.58 12.11
C PHE A 655 -25.87 -19.37 11.32
N SER A 656 -24.89 -19.99 12.00
CA SER A 656 -23.82 -20.80 11.43
C SER A 656 -24.31 -22.05 10.68
N GLU A 657 -25.51 -22.54 11.03
CA GLU A 657 -26.11 -23.74 10.45
C GLU A 657 -26.74 -23.48 9.07
N LEU A 658 -27.17 -22.23 8.83
CA LEU A 658 -27.93 -21.84 7.65
C LEU A 658 -27.04 -21.68 6.42
N SER A 659 -27.52 -22.21 5.30
CA SER A 659 -27.00 -21.96 3.96
C SER A 659 -27.26 -20.53 3.48
N ALA A 660 -26.63 -20.13 2.38
CA ALA A 660 -26.82 -18.81 1.78
C ALA A 660 -28.29 -18.57 1.38
N THR A 661 -28.93 -19.58 0.79
CA THR A 661 -30.35 -19.55 0.40
C THR A 661 -31.27 -19.48 1.62
N GLU A 662 -31.00 -20.24 2.69
CA GLU A 662 -31.78 -20.18 3.93
C GLU A 662 -31.66 -18.81 4.61
N LEU A 663 -30.47 -18.19 4.63
CA LEU A 663 -30.28 -16.84 5.16
C LEU A 663 -31.06 -15.80 4.34
N LEU A 664 -31.06 -15.91 3.01
CA LEU A 664 -31.85 -15.03 2.15
C LEU A 664 -33.35 -15.20 2.40
N ASN A 665 -33.82 -16.43 2.55
CA ASN A 665 -35.23 -16.72 2.85
C ASN A 665 -35.61 -16.19 4.23
N LEU A 666 -34.77 -16.40 5.25
CA LEU A 666 -34.98 -15.85 6.59
C LEU A 666 -35.07 -14.32 6.55
N PHE A 667 -34.21 -13.65 5.79
CA PHE A 667 -34.31 -12.20 5.60
C PHE A 667 -35.60 -11.77 4.89
N LYS A 668 -36.01 -12.48 3.83
CA LYS A 668 -37.27 -12.22 3.12
C LYS A 668 -38.47 -12.37 4.06
N ILE A 669 -38.46 -13.38 4.93
CA ILE A 669 -39.48 -13.60 5.97
C ILE A 669 -39.46 -12.46 6.98
N PHE A 670 -38.30 -12.12 7.54
CA PHE A 670 -38.13 -11.03 8.50
C PHE A 670 -38.73 -9.72 7.98
N ARG A 671 -38.41 -9.38 6.72
CA ARG A 671 -38.89 -8.17 6.04
C ARG A 671 -40.39 -8.20 5.73
N SER A 672 -40.96 -9.40 5.53
CA SER A 672 -42.40 -9.55 5.23
C SER A 672 -43.30 -9.21 6.41
N TRP A 673 -42.75 -9.19 7.64
CA TRP A 673 -43.51 -8.89 8.83
C TRP A 673 -43.84 -7.39 8.93
N PRO A 674 -45.07 -7.02 9.32
CA PRO A 674 -45.48 -5.61 9.39
C PRO A 674 -44.60 -4.79 10.35
N GLU A 675 -44.09 -5.43 11.41
CA GLU A 675 -43.26 -4.81 12.44
C GLU A 675 -41.84 -4.46 11.95
N TYR A 676 -41.39 -4.99 10.80
CA TYR A 676 -40.07 -4.72 10.25
C TYR A 676 -39.82 -3.22 10.03
N LYS A 677 -40.84 -2.49 9.53
CA LYS A 677 -40.75 -1.06 9.21
C LYS A 677 -40.46 -0.17 10.42
N THR A 678 -40.76 -0.66 11.62
CA THR A 678 -40.54 0.03 12.89
C THR A 678 -39.55 -0.71 13.78
N SER A 679 -38.79 -1.66 13.22
CA SER A 679 -37.86 -2.50 13.99
C SER A 679 -36.56 -1.76 14.27
N VAL A 680 -35.99 -2.02 15.45
CA VAL A 680 -34.68 -1.47 15.89
C VAL A 680 -33.54 -1.84 14.92
N PHE A 681 -33.74 -2.87 14.10
CA PHE A 681 -32.79 -3.25 13.05
C PHE A 681 -32.56 -2.11 12.05
N LEU A 682 -33.61 -1.41 11.62
CA LEU A 682 -33.48 -0.32 10.65
C LEU A 682 -32.68 0.85 11.23
N ASP A 683 -32.94 1.22 12.48
CA ASP A 683 -32.22 2.29 13.18
C ASP A 683 -30.72 2.00 13.28
N ILE A 684 -30.36 0.75 13.56
CA ILE A 684 -28.94 0.33 13.62
C ILE A 684 -28.30 0.34 12.24
N VAL A 685 -29.02 -0.09 11.20
CA VAL A 685 -28.50 -0.01 9.83
C VAL A 685 -28.27 1.45 9.43
N GLU A 686 -29.18 2.36 9.79
CA GLU A 686 -29.05 3.79 9.53
C GLU A 686 -27.81 4.39 10.23
N ASP A 687 -27.59 4.10 11.52
CA ASP A 687 -26.37 4.51 12.25
C ASP A 687 -25.09 3.95 11.57
N LEU A 688 -25.11 2.68 11.17
CA LEU A 688 -23.97 2.04 10.48
C LEU A 688 -23.69 2.66 9.10
N THR A 689 -24.72 3.06 8.36
CA THR A 689 -24.55 3.75 7.07
C THR A 689 -24.04 5.17 7.25
N THR A 690 -24.52 5.89 8.27
CA THR A 690 -24.12 7.27 8.57
C THR A 690 -22.64 7.35 8.96
N ARG A 691 -22.17 6.45 9.83
CA ARG A 691 -20.75 6.35 10.23
C ARG A 691 -19.77 5.97 9.11
N ARG A 692 -20.26 5.46 7.98
CA ARG A 692 -19.44 5.17 6.79
C ARG A 692 -19.31 6.37 5.86
N LEU A 693 -20.22 7.32 5.94
CA LEU A 693 -20.24 8.53 5.10
C LEU A 693 -19.52 9.71 5.77
N THR A 694 -19.40 9.69 7.10
CA THR A 694 -18.51 10.54 7.92
C THR A 694 -17.12 9.94 8.03
#